data_AF-A0A640YA44-F1
#
_entry.id   AF-A0A640YA44-F1
#
_cell.length_a   1.000
_cell.length_b   1.000
_cell.length_c   1.000
_cell.angle_alpha   90.00
_cell.angle_beta   90.00
_cell.angle_gamma   90.00
#
_symmetry.space_group_name_H-M   'P 1'
#
loop_
_entity.id
_entity.type
_entity.pdbx_description
1 polymer ?
#
loop_
_entity_poly.entity_id
_entity_poly.type
_entity_poly.pdbx_seq_one_letter_code
_entity_poly.pdbx_strand_id
1 'polypeptide(L)'
;MDSEEAKQEADGREGGGGGAEGSRFLREERAHRLAKLDAMRERGVDPYPVRFDRDATAAAIHDRFDGLEPGADSGERVRLAGRVVALRRHGGLDFLDLRDETGKIQLIATRDELGEATLDALNALDLGDWIGVGGGVVTSRRGELSIRLDSFELLAKALRPLPDMRKGLTDPESRYRRRYLDLIVDEDSREVFAKRSTVIAATRKVLLDRGFREVETPVLLSQAGGAAARPFITHHNALDIDMFLRIALELPLKRLIVGGMDRVFEVSRVFRNEGLDTRHNPEFTMLEAYQAFGDYHDMMDLTEAVIEASCLAANGHTKVDVDGREIDMKPPYRRASMTELIEETTGERMHPSMPVAEAREIADRFGVEWLDVWGSGKILAEVYDATCEAKLIEPTFVMDHPREVSPLARGHRDDPTLTERFELVVAGRELANAYSELNDPVDQAERFQSEAKLQAGGDEEAEPVDDDYVEALEYGLPPTGGLGIGMDRLVMLIAGVDTIRDVILFPTLRPEEGRAGPEPAKLDLDLAAGAAAAPGPPPLRTPTRWSPRGRSRATRVLAWLTALLGLASLLPTLPWVHLSLGINDLLTRTDRSYLFTVSAVLGIGLIVVSLQLARGKRRAWAIAMVLFAAAAVVHVVKGPDPIAALLDAAMVVALASYRTEFRAHGEPSSLRQAILFVPFYLLVVGVFGLVSLLTQRDFVTPELSFGGIVETTYGGLLGFDGPYSFEHRLFAEFFGDALLVLGIVGLLLFLFLLFRPLVRDRAPAEEARERAREVVRAHGSDTLAYFALRRDKSYFFSADGRSLVAYAYVRGYAMVAADPIGPPEDAGEVLDEFLAYCAEQGWKAAFLAVREDATPLYRERGLHSLYLGDEAILRPSGFSLEGAGMKAVRSAVNRVGRDHRFELVRESEAPADLVDELNQISDEWREGASERGFTMELGTDVEGVEEDFVLALAREKGGGRVAGFLRFVPCYGADPGYSLDLMRRRTDAANGLTEYLIANAALGLGASGVERLSLNFAAWGRLLDESAELGVGGRIQRRIAKALNPFFQIQSLRDFNAKFDPGWLPRSIVIEDPADLLEVALLYASIEGFLEVPLLGRFLVPPVRAAERGVATQQEDPRAVAPGRTGGRRIHGKSRELCRQ
;
A
#
# COMPACT_ATOMS: atom_id res chain seq x y z
N MET A 1 -42.02 -41.48 -23.20
CA MET A 1 -41.75 -41.15 -24.61
C MET A 1 -41.27 -39.71 -24.73
N ASP A 2 -41.92 -38.73 -24.11
CA ASP A 2 -41.45 -37.32 -24.11
C ASP A 2 -40.15 -37.05 -23.31
N SER A 3 -39.62 -38.05 -22.59
CA SER A 3 -38.39 -37.93 -21.78
C SER A 3 -37.14 -38.49 -22.48
N GLU A 4 -37.29 -39.19 -23.61
CA GLU A 4 -36.16 -39.71 -24.40
C GLU A 4 -35.79 -38.77 -25.56
N GLU A 5 -36.75 -38.05 -26.14
CA GLU A 5 -36.47 -37.05 -27.19
C GLU A 5 -35.72 -35.82 -26.65
N ALA A 6 -36.00 -35.38 -25.41
CA ALA A 6 -35.24 -34.29 -24.75
C ALA A 6 -33.79 -34.68 -24.39
N LYS A 7 -33.46 -35.98 -24.39
CA LYS A 7 -32.13 -36.50 -24.06
C LYS A 7 -31.24 -36.64 -25.30
N GLN A 8 -31.84 -36.74 -26.49
CA GLN A 8 -31.10 -36.86 -27.77
C GLN A 8 -30.75 -35.50 -28.39
N GLU A 9 -31.49 -34.43 -28.09
CA GLU A 9 -31.12 -33.07 -28.57
C GLU A 9 -29.94 -32.44 -27.79
N ALA A 10 -29.65 -32.91 -26.58
CA ALA A 10 -28.51 -32.42 -25.77
C ALA A 10 -27.16 -33.05 -26.13
N ASP A 11 -27.15 -34.22 -26.79
CA ASP A 11 -25.94 -35.00 -27.05
C ASP A 11 -25.23 -34.63 -28.38
N GLY A 12 -25.80 -33.70 -29.17
CA GLY A 12 -25.39 -33.43 -30.55
C GLY A 12 -24.67 -32.10 -30.83
N ARG A 13 -24.38 -31.26 -29.83
CA ARG A 13 -23.85 -29.90 -30.06
C ARG A 13 -22.77 -29.46 -29.06
N GLU A 14 -21.72 -30.25 -28.90
CA GLU A 14 -20.47 -29.78 -28.29
C GLU A 14 -19.36 -29.70 -29.34
N GLY A 15 -19.57 -28.78 -30.29
CA GLY A 15 -18.57 -28.30 -31.23
C GLY A 15 -18.80 -26.83 -31.49
N GLY A 16 -18.12 -25.95 -30.74
CA GLY A 16 -17.85 -24.57 -31.14
C GLY A 16 -18.97 -23.53 -31.08
N GLY A 17 -19.95 -23.60 -30.16
CA GLY A 17 -20.98 -22.55 -30.04
C GLY A 17 -21.82 -22.47 -28.74
N GLY A 18 -21.45 -23.16 -27.65
CA GLY A 18 -22.38 -23.49 -26.53
C GLY A 18 -22.50 -22.52 -25.33
N GLY A 19 -21.83 -21.35 -25.31
CA GLY A 19 -21.74 -20.53 -24.09
C GLY A 19 -23.07 -20.02 -23.52
N ALA A 20 -24.04 -19.70 -24.37
CA ALA A 20 -25.32 -19.11 -23.94
C ALA A 20 -26.32 -20.15 -23.38
N GLU A 21 -26.37 -21.35 -23.98
CA GLU A 21 -27.27 -22.43 -23.56
C GLU A 21 -26.81 -23.08 -22.25
N GLY A 22 -25.50 -23.33 -22.08
CA GLY A 22 -24.94 -23.82 -20.81
C GLY A 22 -25.13 -22.82 -19.66
N SER A 23 -24.96 -21.51 -19.92
CA SER A 23 -25.22 -20.45 -18.94
C SER A 23 -26.70 -20.34 -18.56
N ARG A 24 -27.62 -20.65 -19.47
CA ARG A 24 -29.06 -20.70 -19.20
C ARG A 24 -29.42 -21.90 -18.31
N PHE A 25 -28.95 -23.10 -18.65
CA PHE A 25 -29.17 -24.30 -17.83
C PHE A 25 -28.68 -24.11 -16.38
N LEU A 26 -27.47 -23.57 -16.19
CA LEU A 26 -26.92 -23.31 -14.86
C LEU A 26 -27.74 -22.28 -14.04
N ARG A 27 -28.37 -21.30 -14.70
CA ARG A 27 -29.25 -20.34 -14.05
C ARG A 27 -30.58 -20.97 -13.65
N GLU A 28 -31.17 -21.77 -14.53
CA GLU A 28 -32.43 -22.49 -14.28
C GLU A 28 -32.25 -23.50 -13.13
N GLU A 29 -31.17 -24.29 -13.15
CA GLU A 29 -30.85 -25.24 -12.08
C GLU A 29 -30.61 -24.53 -10.75
N ARG A 30 -29.90 -23.38 -10.74
CA ARG A 30 -29.72 -22.59 -9.52
C ARG A 30 -31.06 -22.08 -8.97
N ALA A 31 -31.96 -21.62 -9.83
CA ALA A 31 -33.29 -21.15 -9.42
C ALA A 31 -34.11 -22.29 -8.80
N HIS A 32 -34.07 -23.49 -9.39
CA HIS A 32 -34.73 -24.68 -8.85
C HIS A 32 -34.21 -25.06 -7.45
N ARG A 33 -32.89 -25.03 -7.27
CA ARG A 33 -32.28 -25.34 -5.96
C ARG A 33 -32.54 -24.28 -4.89
N LEU A 34 -32.69 -23.01 -5.29
CA LEU A 34 -33.15 -21.94 -4.41
C LEU A 34 -34.60 -22.18 -3.94
N ALA A 35 -35.50 -22.57 -4.85
CA ALA A 35 -36.88 -22.91 -4.46
C ALA A 35 -36.93 -24.06 -3.44
N LYS A 36 -36.07 -25.08 -3.59
CA LYS A 36 -35.92 -26.15 -2.59
C LYS A 36 -35.39 -25.65 -1.24
N LEU A 37 -34.42 -24.74 -1.26
CA LEU A 37 -33.86 -24.12 -0.07
C LEU A 37 -34.95 -23.38 0.72
N ASP A 38 -35.77 -22.60 0.03
CA ASP A 38 -36.85 -21.83 0.65
C ASP A 38 -37.92 -22.77 1.24
N ALA A 39 -38.30 -23.84 0.51
CA ALA A 39 -39.22 -24.86 1.02
C ALA A 39 -38.66 -25.65 2.23
N MET A 40 -37.33 -25.76 2.39
CA MET A 40 -36.71 -26.34 3.59
C MET A 40 -36.84 -25.39 4.78
N ARG A 41 -36.57 -24.10 4.57
CA ARG A 41 -36.70 -23.05 5.60
C ARG A 41 -38.14 -22.91 6.10
N GLU A 42 -39.11 -22.95 5.20
CA GLU A 42 -40.54 -22.91 5.55
C GLU A 42 -40.97 -24.08 6.44
N ARG A 43 -40.31 -25.24 6.32
CA ARG A 43 -40.54 -26.42 7.17
C ARG A 43 -39.72 -26.42 8.46
N GLY A 44 -38.96 -25.35 8.73
CA GLY A 44 -38.11 -25.22 9.92
C GLY A 44 -36.84 -26.06 9.87
N VAL A 45 -36.42 -26.55 8.70
CA VAL A 45 -35.15 -27.25 8.52
C VAL A 45 -34.07 -26.19 8.25
N ASP A 46 -33.01 -26.18 9.06
CA ASP A 46 -31.82 -25.36 8.79
C ASP A 46 -30.98 -26.01 7.67
N PRO A 47 -30.85 -25.40 6.49
CA PRO A 47 -30.08 -25.96 5.39
C PRO A 47 -28.56 -25.75 5.53
N TYR A 48 -28.11 -25.02 6.56
CA TYR A 48 -26.71 -24.70 6.84
C TYR A 48 -26.41 -24.74 8.36
N PRO A 49 -26.60 -25.89 9.03
CA PRO A 49 -26.35 -26.02 10.45
C PRO A 49 -24.90 -25.75 10.82
N VAL A 50 -24.69 -25.23 12.04
CA VAL A 50 -23.37 -24.80 12.53
C VAL A 50 -22.41 -25.95 12.80
N ARG A 51 -22.93 -27.15 13.14
CA ARG A 51 -22.10 -28.28 13.59
C ARG A 51 -22.76 -29.63 13.30
N PHE A 52 -21.93 -30.60 12.94
CA PHE A 52 -22.29 -32.03 12.91
C PHE A 52 -21.16 -32.85 13.54
N ASP A 53 -21.51 -33.75 14.47
CA ASP A 53 -20.55 -34.64 15.12
C ASP A 53 -20.44 -35.97 14.37
N ARG A 54 -19.31 -36.20 13.71
CA ARG A 54 -18.94 -37.48 13.07
C ARG A 54 -18.00 -38.29 13.96
N ASP A 55 -18.04 -39.62 13.84
CA ASP A 55 -17.15 -40.57 14.54
C ASP A 55 -16.33 -41.45 13.60
N ALA A 56 -16.59 -41.42 12.29
CA ALA A 56 -15.85 -42.18 11.28
C ALA A 56 -15.67 -41.40 9.97
N THR A 57 -14.69 -41.85 9.16
CA THR A 57 -14.48 -41.44 7.77
C THR A 57 -14.72 -42.62 6.82
N ALA A 58 -14.91 -42.35 5.54
CA ALA A 58 -15.13 -43.39 4.52
C ALA A 58 -13.97 -44.41 4.49
N ALA A 59 -12.72 -43.95 4.45
CA ALA A 59 -11.55 -44.83 4.46
C ALA A 59 -11.48 -45.70 5.71
N ALA A 60 -11.73 -45.13 6.90
CA ALA A 60 -11.70 -45.88 8.15
C ALA A 60 -12.78 -46.99 8.20
N ILE A 61 -13.90 -46.80 7.49
CA ILE A 61 -14.95 -47.82 7.36
C ILE A 61 -14.50 -48.92 6.38
N HIS A 62 -13.92 -48.55 5.24
CA HIS A 62 -13.36 -49.50 4.27
C HIS A 62 -12.27 -50.38 4.90
N ASP A 63 -11.28 -49.77 5.56
CA ASP A 63 -10.17 -50.46 6.23
C ASP A 63 -10.64 -51.53 7.23
N ARG A 64 -11.78 -51.27 7.89
CA ARG A 64 -12.32 -52.15 8.94
C ARG A 64 -13.27 -53.23 8.41
N PHE A 65 -13.98 -52.97 7.30
CA PHE A 65 -15.15 -53.77 6.91
C PHE A 65 -15.17 -54.22 5.44
N ASP A 66 -14.15 -53.94 4.62
CA ASP A 66 -14.10 -54.42 3.23
C ASP A 66 -14.15 -55.96 3.09
N GLY A 67 -13.76 -56.69 4.14
CA GLY A 67 -13.85 -58.16 4.19
C GLY A 67 -15.22 -58.72 4.57
N LEU A 68 -16.27 -57.90 4.69
CA LEU A 68 -17.60 -58.37 5.11
C LEU A 68 -18.29 -59.15 3.98
N GLU A 69 -18.85 -60.32 4.30
CA GLU A 69 -19.54 -61.18 3.30
C GLU A 69 -20.73 -60.46 2.64
N PRO A 70 -21.07 -60.75 1.36
CA PRO A 70 -22.19 -60.11 0.68
C PRO A 70 -23.54 -60.28 1.39
N GLY A 71 -24.25 -59.16 1.62
CA GLY A 71 -25.54 -59.14 2.30
C GLY A 71 -25.46 -59.25 3.82
N ALA A 72 -24.26 -59.19 4.41
CA ALA A 72 -24.06 -59.27 5.84
C ALA A 72 -24.24 -57.90 6.53
N ASP A 73 -24.57 -57.97 7.82
CA ASP A 73 -24.65 -56.84 8.74
C ASP A 73 -23.55 -56.98 9.78
N SER A 74 -22.73 -55.96 9.95
CA SER A 74 -21.63 -55.95 10.93
C SER A 74 -22.10 -55.82 12.38
N GLY A 75 -23.31 -55.33 12.60
CA GLY A 75 -23.83 -54.93 13.92
C GLY A 75 -23.28 -53.60 14.44
N GLU A 76 -22.36 -52.96 13.72
CA GLU A 76 -21.79 -51.66 14.09
C GLU A 76 -22.56 -50.51 13.46
N ARG A 77 -22.60 -49.38 14.18
CA ARG A 77 -23.25 -48.15 13.74
C ARG A 77 -22.23 -47.02 13.74
N VAL A 78 -22.30 -46.18 12.72
CA VAL A 78 -21.36 -45.09 12.48
C VAL A 78 -22.10 -43.80 12.16
N ARG A 79 -21.44 -42.68 12.42
CA ARG A 79 -21.84 -41.33 12.01
C ARG A 79 -20.74 -40.69 11.18
N LEU A 80 -21.07 -40.32 9.96
CA LEU A 80 -20.14 -39.73 9.01
C LEU A 80 -20.81 -38.59 8.24
N ALA A 81 -20.01 -37.78 7.58
CA ALA A 81 -20.50 -36.65 6.79
C ALA A 81 -19.69 -36.56 5.50
N GLY A 82 -20.35 -36.15 4.42
CA GLY A 82 -19.72 -35.99 3.12
C GLY A 82 -20.62 -35.32 2.11
N ARG A 83 -20.11 -35.19 0.90
CA ARG A 83 -20.82 -34.65 -0.25
C ARG A 83 -21.53 -35.78 -1.00
N VAL A 84 -22.78 -35.56 -1.38
CA VAL A 84 -23.53 -36.47 -2.25
C VAL A 84 -23.01 -36.36 -3.68
N VAL A 85 -22.40 -37.42 -4.19
CA VAL A 85 -21.80 -37.46 -5.54
C VAL A 85 -22.56 -38.35 -6.52
N ALA A 86 -23.44 -39.22 -6.03
CA ALA A 86 -24.39 -39.96 -6.86
C ALA A 86 -25.73 -40.19 -6.14
N LEU A 87 -26.81 -40.27 -6.91
CA LEU A 87 -28.18 -40.51 -6.45
C LEU A 87 -28.88 -41.48 -7.42
N ARG A 88 -29.45 -42.57 -6.89
CA ARG A 88 -30.18 -43.61 -7.65
C ARG A 88 -31.47 -43.95 -6.90
N ARG A 89 -32.64 -43.65 -7.48
CA ARG A 89 -33.94 -43.78 -6.79
C ARG A 89 -34.80 -44.92 -7.35
N HIS A 90 -35.34 -45.78 -6.49
CA HIS A 90 -36.18 -46.92 -6.88
C HIS A 90 -37.48 -47.04 -6.06
N GLY A 91 -38.21 -45.93 -5.89
CA GLY A 91 -39.61 -45.91 -5.44
C GLY A 91 -39.86 -46.37 -4.00
N GLY A 92 -38.81 -46.62 -3.21
CA GLY A 92 -38.86 -47.19 -1.86
C GLY A 92 -37.51 -47.75 -1.40
N LEU A 93 -36.57 -47.92 -2.33
CA LEU A 93 -35.16 -48.20 -2.10
C LEU A 93 -34.30 -47.20 -2.89
N ASP A 94 -33.53 -46.38 -2.20
CA ASP A 94 -32.63 -45.40 -2.81
C ASP A 94 -31.18 -45.71 -2.46
N PHE A 95 -30.27 -45.42 -3.40
CA PHE A 95 -28.83 -45.53 -3.19
C PHE A 95 -28.17 -44.18 -3.41
N LEU A 96 -27.27 -43.80 -2.52
CA LEU A 96 -26.51 -42.58 -2.61
C LEU A 96 -25.03 -42.91 -2.47
N ASP A 97 -24.17 -42.19 -3.17
CA ASP A 97 -22.73 -42.24 -2.91
C ASP A 97 -22.33 -40.97 -2.16
N LEU A 98 -21.77 -41.14 -0.97
CA LEU A 98 -21.27 -40.08 -0.12
C LEU A 98 -19.74 -40.05 -0.20
N ARG A 99 -19.16 -38.88 -0.47
CA ARG A 99 -17.70 -38.69 -0.52
C ARG A 99 -17.25 -37.71 0.55
N ASP A 100 -16.30 -38.14 1.39
CA ASP A 100 -15.55 -37.26 2.29
C ASP A 100 -14.13 -37.03 1.75
N GLU A 101 -13.25 -36.42 2.56
CA GLU A 101 -11.85 -36.19 2.20
C GLU A 101 -11.10 -37.50 1.90
N THR A 102 -11.46 -38.58 2.59
CA THR A 102 -10.72 -39.85 2.60
C THR A 102 -11.20 -40.84 1.56
N GLY A 103 -12.42 -40.70 1.06
CA GLY A 103 -12.96 -41.63 0.07
C GLY A 103 -14.46 -41.54 -0.13
N LYS A 104 -15.00 -42.57 -0.79
CA LYS A 104 -16.42 -42.70 -1.15
C LYS A 104 -17.02 -43.91 -0.44
N ILE A 105 -18.24 -43.78 0.09
CA ILE A 105 -19.00 -44.87 0.70
C ILE A 105 -20.46 -44.83 0.22
N GLN A 106 -21.05 -46.00 -0.06
CA GLN A 106 -22.44 -46.11 -0.47
C GLN A 106 -23.39 -46.00 0.74
N LEU A 107 -24.55 -45.39 0.54
CA LEU A 107 -25.65 -45.30 1.49
C LEU A 107 -26.87 -46.05 0.93
N ILE A 108 -27.55 -46.81 1.80
CA ILE A 108 -28.78 -47.56 1.46
C ILE A 108 -29.97 -46.94 2.19
N ALA A 109 -30.81 -46.33 1.37
CA ALA A 109 -32.12 -45.70 1.56
C ALA A 109 -33.35 -46.60 1.62
N THR A 110 -33.87 -47.11 2.74
CA THR A 110 -35.15 -47.87 2.71
C THR A 110 -36.34 -47.14 3.34
N ARG A 111 -37.51 -47.25 2.69
CA ARG A 111 -38.78 -46.69 3.21
C ARG A 111 -39.14 -47.26 4.58
N ASP A 112 -38.91 -48.56 4.77
CA ASP A 112 -39.29 -49.27 5.98
C ASP A 112 -38.49 -48.81 7.21
N GLU A 113 -37.25 -48.34 7.01
CA GLU A 113 -36.37 -47.89 8.09
C GLU A 113 -36.51 -46.40 8.39
N LEU A 114 -36.57 -45.56 7.36
CA LEU A 114 -36.59 -44.09 7.52
C LEU A 114 -37.98 -43.50 7.74
N GLY A 115 -39.03 -44.21 7.32
CA GLY A 115 -40.39 -43.69 7.24
C GLY A 115 -40.61 -42.73 6.07
N GLU A 116 -41.88 -42.47 5.74
CA GLU A 116 -42.29 -41.72 4.53
C GLU A 116 -41.78 -40.27 4.55
N ALA A 117 -41.90 -39.57 5.69
CA ALA A 117 -41.49 -38.17 5.81
C ALA A 117 -39.98 -37.95 5.64
N THR A 118 -39.15 -38.85 6.17
CA THR A 118 -37.69 -38.78 6.05
C THR A 118 -37.24 -39.15 4.65
N LEU A 119 -37.89 -40.15 4.03
CA LEU A 119 -37.61 -40.51 2.64
C LEU A 119 -37.97 -39.36 1.67
N ASP A 120 -39.07 -38.65 1.92
CA ASP A 120 -39.45 -37.44 1.16
C ASP A 120 -38.43 -36.30 1.35
N ALA A 121 -37.91 -36.12 2.56
CA ALA A 121 -36.83 -35.17 2.82
C ALA A 121 -35.54 -35.56 2.06
N LEU A 122 -35.22 -36.86 2.01
CA LEU A 122 -34.08 -37.39 1.27
C LEU A 122 -34.26 -37.21 -0.26
N ASN A 123 -35.50 -37.32 -0.75
CA ASN A 123 -35.86 -37.02 -2.14
C ASN A 123 -35.68 -35.54 -2.54
N ALA A 124 -35.66 -34.63 -1.55
CA ALA A 124 -35.40 -33.21 -1.79
C ALA A 124 -33.91 -32.90 -2.02
N LEU A 125 -32.99 -33.80 -1.65
CA LEU A 125 -31.55 -33.64 -1.87
C LEU A 125 -31.19 -33.58 -3.36
N ASP A 126 -30.09 -32.88 -3.65
CA ASP A 126 -29.46 -32.78 -4.97
C ASP A 126 -28.00 -33.24 -4.93
N LEU A 127 -27.46 -33.59 -6.10
CA LEU A 127 -26.02 -33.81 -6.25
C LEU A 127 -25.24 -32.55 -5.84
N GLY A 128 -24.21 -32.75 -5.03
CA GLY A 128 -23.38 -31.71 -4.46
C GLY A 128 -23.74 -31.27 -3.05
N ASP A 129 -24.93 -31.62 -2.54
CA ASP A 129 -25.31 -31.32 -1.15
C ASP A 129 -24.37 -32.02 -0.18
N TRP A 130 -24.05 -31.36 0.93
CA TRP A 130 -23.39 -32.00 2.07
C TRP A 130 -24.45 -32.56 3.01
N ILE A 131 -24.27 -33.82 3.41
CA ILE A 131 -25.14 -34.46 4.40
C ILE A 131 -24.31 -35.15 5.48
N GLY A 132 -24.85 -35.14 6.68
CA GLY A 132 -24.44 -35.96 7.80
C GLY A 132 -25.37 -37.16 7.87
N VAL A 133 -24.83 -38.34 8.13
CA VAL A 133 -25.61 -39.58 8.15
C VAL A 133 -25.26 -40.40 9.37
N GLY A 134 -26.25 -41.12 9.89
CA GLY A 134 -26.07 -42.12 10.93
C GLY A 134 -26.69 -43.43 10.48
N GLY A 135 -25.92 -44.52 10.54
CA GLY A 135 -26.53 -45.84 10.43
C GLY A 135 -25.62 -47.05 10.51
N GLY A 136 -26.18 -48.22 10.21
CA GLY A 136 -25.52 -49.51 10.35
C GLY A 136 -24.60 -49.84 9.18
N VAL A 137 -23.41 -50.39 9.46
CA VAL A 137 -22.45 -50.83 8.43
C VAL A 137 -22.87 -52.21 7.92
N VAL A 138 -23.17 -52.30 6.62
CA VAL A 138 -23.67 -53.51 5.94
C VAL A 138 -22.98 -53.67 4.59
N THR A 139 -23.15 -54.82 3.94
CA THR A 139 -22.87 -54.97 2.51
C THR A 139 -24.16 -55.18 1.72
N SER A 140 -24.20 -54.63 0.51
CA SER A 140 -25.30 -54.92 -0.42
C SER A 140 -25.26 -56.40 -0.84
N ARG A 141 -26.34 -56.89 -1.47
CA ARG A 141 -26.37 -58.25 -2.05
C ARG A 141 -25.27 -58.50 -3.10
N ARG A 142 -24.69 -57.44 -3.66
CA ARG A 142 -23.58 -57.50 -4.63
C ARG A 142 -22.20 -57.43 -3.97
N GLY A 143 -22.14 -57.36 -2.64
CA GLY A 143 -20.90 -57.27 -1.87
C GLY A 143 -20.35 -55.86 -1.68
N GLU A 144 -21.01 -54.81 -2.19
CA GLU A 144 -20.55 -53.43 -2.00
C GLU A 144 -20.81 -52.96 -0.57
N LEU A 145 -19.76 -52.50 0.12
CA LEU A 145 -19.83 -51.95 1.48
C LEU A 145 -20.72 -50.70 1.51
N SER A 146 -21.59 -50.59 2.50
CA SER A 146 -22.61 -49.55 2.56
C SER A 146 -23.05 -49.20 3.98
N ILE A 147 -23.61 -48.00 4.14
CA ILE A 147 -24.28 -47.58 5.38
C ILE A 147 -25.79 -47.64 5.16
N ARG A 148 -26.45 -48.51 5.91
CA ARG A 148 -27.91 -48.58 5.96
C ARG A 148 -28.43 -47.43 6.81
N LEU A 149 -29.11 -46.47 6.19
CA LEU A 149 -29.44 -45.20 6.83
C LEU A 149 -30.55 -45.35 7.86
N ASP A 150 -30.26 -44.91 9.08
CA ASP A 150 -31.27 -44.73 10.13
C ASP A 150 -31.71 -43.26 10.25
N SER A 151 -30.80 -42.33 9.92
CA SER A 151 -31.04 -40.90 9.97
C SER A 151 -30.09 -40.16 9.03
N PHE A 152 -30.51 -39.00 8.57
CA PHE A 152 -29.64 -38.05 7.87
C PHE A 152 -29.99 -36.62 8.24
N GLU A 153 -29.02 -35.73 8.06
CA GLU A 153 -29.11 -34.30 8.29
C GLU A 153 -28.48 -33.57 7.10
N LEU A 154 -29.15 -32.53 6.59
CA LEU A 154 -28.58 -31.66 5.57
C LEU A 154 -27.59 -30.69 6.23
N LEU A 155 -26.35 -30.65 5.75
CA LEU A 155 -25.28 -29.81 6.32
C LEU A 155 -24.97 -28.57 5.48
N ALA A 156 -25.08 -28.69 4.15
CA ALA A 156 -24.98 -27.54 3.27
C ALA A 156 -25.68 -27.82 1.94
N LYS A 157 -26.72 -27.04 1.63
CA LYS A 157 -27.37 -27.07 0.32
C LYS A 157 -26.46 -26.50 -0.76
N ALA A 158 -26.18 -27.28 -1.80
CA ALA A 158 -25.42 -26.85 -2.97
C ALA A 158 -26.33 -26.16 -3.98
N LEU A 159 -26.20 -24.84 -4.14
CA LEU A 159 -27.01 -24.03 -5.06
C LEU A 159 -26.57 -24.13 -6.54
N ARG A 160 -25.42 -24.73 -6.80
CA ARG A 160 -24.92 -24.99 -8.16
C ARG A 160 -24.72 -26.49 -8.34
N PRO A 161 -25.02 -27.03 -9.54
CA PRO A 161 -24.74 -28.43 -9.82
C PRO A 161 -23.23 -28.69 -9.85
N LEU A 162 -22.84 -29.92 -9.51
CA LEU A 162 -21.48 -30.40 -9.77
C LEU A 162 -21.29 -30.58 -11.29
N PRO A 163 -20.04 -30.48 -11.79
CA PRO A 163 -19.69 -30.97 -13.12
C PRO A 163 -20.02 -32.45 -13.27
N ASP A 164 -20.02 -32.93 -14.51
CA ASP A 164 -20.20 -34.36 -14.79
C ASP A 164 -19.10 -35.17 -14.09
N MET A 165 -19.50 -36.04 -13.17
CA MET A 165 -18.56 -36.84 -12.35
C MET A 165 -17.81 -37.92 -13.15
N ARG A 166 -18.21 -38.22 -14.40
CA ARG A 166 -17.54 -39.16 -15.30
C ARG A 166 -16.58 -38.45 -16.25
N LYS A 167 -17.01 -37.32 -16.83
CA LYS A 167 -16.19 -36.54 -17.77
C LYS A 167 -15.22 -35.58 -17.06
N GLY A 168 -15.51 -35.18 -15.82
CA GLY A 168 -14.72 -34.21 -15.07
C GLY A 168 -14.73 -32.81 -15.70
N LEU A 169 -13.73 -32.01 -15.37
CA LEU A 169 -13.44 -30.75 -16.05
C LEU A 169 -12.44 -31.02 -17.17
N THR A 170 -12.91 -31.02 -18.42
CA THR A 170 -12.07 -31.33 -19.59
C THR A 170 -11.19 -30.17 -20.03
N ASP A 171 -11.59 -28.93 -19.74
CA ASP A 171 -10.83 -27.72 -20.04
C ASP A 171 -9.79 -27.44 -18.93
N PRO A 172 -8.47 -27.44 -19.24
CA PRO A 172 -7.42 -27.17 -18.26
C PRO A 172 -7.56 -25.81 -17.58
N GLU A 173 -8.01 -24.78 -18.30
CA GLU A 173 -8.16 -23.44 -17.73
C GLU A 173 -9.27 -23.41 -16.66
N SER A 174 -10.39 -24.09 -16.92
CA SER A 174 -11.47 -24.27 -15.96
C SER A 174 -11.03 -25.01 -14.69
N ARG A 175 -10.12 -25.99 -14.80
CA ARG A 175 -9.53 -26.68 -13.65
C ARG A 175 -8.78 -25.70 -12.74
N TYR A 176 -7.95 -24.84 -13.32
CA TYR A 176 -7.19 -23.84 -12.57
C TYR A 176 -8.08 -22.74 -11.97
N ARG A 177 -9.03 -22.20 -12.74
CA ARG A 177 -9.95 -21.15 -12.27
C ARG A 177 -10.88 -21.63 -11.17
N ARG A 178 -11.27 -22.90 -11.22
CA ARG A 178 -12.23 -23.52 -10.30
C ARG A 178 -11.60 -24.73 -9.63
N ARG A 179 -10.42 -24.54 -9.02
CA ARG A 179 -9.70 -25.60 -8.30
C ARG A 179 -10.57 -26.38 -7.32
N TYR A 180 -11.51 -25.70 -6.66
CA TYR A 180 -12.45 -26.34 -5.74
C TYR A 180 -13.39 -27.36 -6.42
N LEU A 181 -13.71 -27.23 -7.72
CA LEU A 181 -14.45 -28.23 -8.48
C LEU A 181 -13.55 -29.35 -8.97
N ASP A 182 -12.35 -29.00 -9.44
CA ASP A 182 -11.30 -29.94 -9.84
C ASP A 182 -11.01 -30.94 -8.71
N LEU A 183 -10.75 -30.45 -7.48
CA LEU A 183 -10.52 -31.29 -6.30
C LEU A 183 -11.73 -32.16 -5.90
N ILE A 184 -12.96 -31.84 -6.33
CA ILE A 184 -14.15 -32.66 -6.06
C ILE A 184 -14.22 -33.85 -7.03
N VAL A 185 -13.92 -33.60 -8.31
CA VAL A 185 -14.14 -34.55 -9.40
C VAL A 185 -12.91 -35.39 -9.72
N ASP A 186 -11.71 -34.85 -9.51
CA ASP A 186 -10.43 -35.47 -9.83
C ASP A 186 -9.68 -35.89 -8.55
N GLU A 187 -9.32 -37.17 -8.49
CA GLU A 187 -8.56 -37.74 -7.36
C GLU A 187 -7.06 -37.53 -7.57
N ASP A 188 -6.59 -37.53 -8.83
CA ASP A 188 -5.18 -37.37 -9.17
C ASP A 188 -4.71 -35.97 -8.77
N SER A 189 -5.50 -34.93 -9.07
CA SER A 189 -5.22 -33.58 -8.60
C SER A 189 -5.09 -33.50 -7.06
N ARG A 190 -5.93 -34.23 -6.30
CA ARG A 190 -5.80 -34.27 -4.83
C ARG A 190 -4.51 -34.96 -4.39
N GLU A 191 -4.14 -36.05 -5.07
CA GLU A 191 -2.89 -36.76 -4.80
C GLU A 191 -1.66 -35.88 -5.04
N VAL A 192 -1.64 -35.11 -6.13
CA VAL A 192 -0.55 -34.15 -6.43
C VAL A 192 -0.36 -33.15 -5.29
N PHE A 193 -1.44 -32.57 -4.75
CA PHE A 193 -1.34 -31.63 -3.63
C PHE A 193 -0.99 -32.32 -2.30
N ALA A 194 -1.41 -33.56 -2.08
CA ALA A 194 -0.95 -34.35 -0.94
C ALA A 194 0.55 -34.65 -1.01
N LYS A 195 1.06 -34.99 -2.21
CA LYS A 195 2.50 -35.13 -2.47
C LYS A 195 3.24 -33.82 -2.23
N ARG A 196 2.71 -32.68 -2.67
CA ARG A 196 3.29 -31.34 -2.39
C ARG A 196 3.52 -31.14 -0.89
N SER A 197 2.49 -31.35 -0.06
CA SER A 197 2.61 -31.21 1.40
C SER A 197 3.65 -32.17 1.98
N THR A 198 3.70 -33.40 1.47
CA THR A 198 4.64 -34.44 1.90
C THR A 198 6.09 -34.08 1.54
N VAL A 199 6.34 -33.60 0.32
CA VAL A 199 7.66 -33.14 -0.15
C VAL A 199 8.17 -31.99 0.71
N ILE A 200 7.37 -30.95 0.94
CA ILE A 200 7.77 -29.81 1.78
C ILE A 200 8.11 -30.26 3.20
N ALA A 201 7.32 -31.17 3.78
CA ALA A 201 7.58 -31.73 5.11
C ALA A 201 8.89 -32.56 5.14
N ALA A 202 9.14 -33.37 4.11
CA ALA A 202 10.36 -34.17 3.99
C ALA A 202 11.62 -33.30 3.85
N THR A 203 11.57 -32.25 3.02
CA THR A 203 12.64 -31.25 2.88
C THR A 203 12.98 -30.61 4.23
N ARG A 204 11.96 -30.10 4.95
CA ARG A 204 12.16 -29.53 6.29
C ARG A 204 12.79 -30.53 7.25
N LYS A 205 12.29 -31.77 7.26
CA LYS A 205 12.82 -32.83 8.13
C LYS A 205 14.30 -33.08 7.87
N VAL A 206 14.69 -33.21 6.60
CA VAL A 206 16.08 -33.42 6.18
C VAL A 206 17.01 -32.30 6.68
N LEU A 207 16.59 -31.05 6.56
CA LEU A 207 17.38 -29.89 6.97
C LEU A 207 17.50 -29.80 8.50
N LEU A 208 16.39 -30.01 9.21
CA LEU A 208 16.37 -30.03 10.68
C LEU A 208 17.24 -31.15 11.26
N ASP A 209 17.15 -32.36 10.69
CA ASP A 209 17.98 -33.50 11.10
C ASP A 209 19.49 -33.24 10.89
N ARG A 210 19.83 -32.39 9.90
CA ARG A 210 21.21 -31.95 9.59
C ARG A 210 21.63 -30.68 10.35
N GLY A 211 20.82 -30.21 11.30
CA GLY A 211 21.14 -29.10 12.19
C GLY A 211 20.93 -27.71 11.60
N PHE A 212 20.26 -27.59 10.45
CA PHE A 212 19.84 -26.29 9.94
C PHE A 212 18.68 -25.72 10.77
N ARG A 213 18.60 -24.39 10.85
CA ARG A 213 17.51 -23.68 11.52
C ARG A 213 16.62 -23.00 10.49
N GLU A 214 15.32 -23.28 10.55
CA GLU A 214 14.33 -22.55 9.74
C GLU A 214 14.22 -21.12 10.28
N VAL A 215 14.29 -20.13 9.39
CA VAL A 215 14.18 -18.70 9.70
C VAL A 215 13.20 -18.04 8.74
N GLU A 216 12.78 -16.83 9.07
CA GLU A 216 11.93 -16.00 8.20
C GLU A 216 12.63 -14.66 7.99
N THR A 217 12.96 -14.37 6.74
CA THR A 217 13.57 -13.11 6.31
C THR A 217 12.52 -12.16 5.71
N PRO A 218 12.81 -10.85 5.58
CA PRO A 218 11.83 -9.89 5.08
C PRO A 218 11.35 -10.23 3.66
N VAL A 219 10.03 -10.20 3.45
CA VAL A 219 9.42 -10.30 2.11
C VAL A 219 9.49 -8.97 1.36
N LEU A 220 9.37 -7.87 2.11
CA LEU A 220 9.49 -6.50 1.61
C LEU A 220 10.90 -6.00 1.91
N LEU A 221 11.65 -5.68 0.86
CA LEU A 221 13.02 -5.16 0.94
C LEU A 221 13.06 -3.71 0.46
N SER A 222 13.97 -2.90 0.98
CA SER A 222 14.24 -1.55 0.43
C SER A 222 14.90 -1.59 -0.95
N GLN A 223 15.43 -2.76 -1.33
CA GLN A 223 16.08 -3.03 -2.61
C GLN A 223 15.98 -4.53 -2.90
N ALA A 224 15.68 -4.90 -4.15
CA ALA A 224 15.70 -6.29 -4.57
C ALA A 224 17.11 -6.72 -5.01
N GLY A 225 17.54 -7.91 -4.60
CA GLY A 225 18.82 -8.51 -4.98
C GLY A 225 18.88 -9.99 -4.57
N GLY A 226 19.97 -10.68 -4.92
CA GLY A 226 20.15 -12.12 -4.71
C GLY A 226 19.69 -12.99 -5.90
N ALA A 227 19.34 -12.37 -7.01
CA ALA A 227 19.01 -13.02 -8.28
C ALA A 227 18.93 -11.96 -9.38
N ALA A 228 19.19 -12.37 -10.63
CA ALA A 228 18.89 -11.57 -11.81
C ALA A 228 17.40 -11.77 -12.19
N ALA A 229 16.54 -10.84 -11.76
CA ALA A 229 15.10 -10.88 -12.05
C ALA A 229 14.44 -9.51 -11.82
N ARG A 230 13.40 -9.21 -12.59
CA ARG A 230 12.61 -7.98 -12.37
C ARG A 230 11.76 -8.10 -11.10
N PRO A 231 11.86 -7.18 -10.13
CA PRO A 231 11.05 -7.25 -8.91
C PRO A 231 9.63 -6.69 -9.11
N PHE A 232 8.72 -7.08 -8.22
CA PHE A 232 7.49 -6.32 -8.00
C PHE A 232 7.77 -5.15 -7.07
N ILE A 233 7.31 -3.96 -7.45
CA ILE A 233 7.46 -2.72 -6.68
C ILE A 233 6.15 -2.44 -5.95
N THR A 234 6.24 -2.08 -4.68
CA THR A 234 5.14 -1.63 -3.84
C THR A 234 5.56 -0.43 -3.00
N HIS A 235 4.63 0.16 -2.25
CA HIS A 235 4.89 1.40 -1.52
C HIS A 235 4.50 1.27 -0.04
N HIS A 236 5.42 1.59 0.86
CA HIS A 236 5.17 1.59 2.30
C HIS A 236 4.60 2.94 2.76
N ASN A 237 3.27 3.07 2.71
CA ASN A 237 2.51 4.31 2.99
C ASN A 237 2.94 5.11 4.24
N ALA A 238 3.28 4.46 5.35
CA ALA A 238 3.63 5.17 6.59
C ALA A 238 5.09 5.66 6.64
N LEU A 239 5.97 5.07 5.83
CA LEU A 239 7.39 5.44 5.74
C LEU A 239 7.67 6.30 4.50
N ASP A 240 6.74 6.33 3.54
CA ASP A 240 6.85 7.10 2.30
C ASP A 240 8.09 6.67 1.49
N ILE A 241 8.28 5.35 1.38
CA ILE A 241 9.37 4.73 0.64
C ILE A 241 8.82 3.60 -0.24
N ASP A 242 9.44 3.42 -1.39
CA ASP A 242 9.21 2.24 -2.21
C ASP A 242 9.88 1.03 -1.55
N MET A 243 9.20 -0.11 -1.69
CA MET A 243 9.67 -1.41 -1.22
C MET A 243 9.52 -2.40 -2.37
N PHE A 244 10.35 -3.41 -2.38
CA PHE A 244 10.38 -4.44 -3.41
C PHE A 244 10.00 -5.77 -2.78
N LEU A 245 9.13 -6.53 -3.45
CA LEU A 245 8.98 -7.93 -3.08
C LEU A 245 10.28 -8.67 -3.46
N ARG A 246 10.78 -9.47 -2.53
CA ARG A 246 12.02 -10.21 -2.71
C ARG A 246 11.97 -11.15 -3.92
N ILE A 247 13.05 -11.13 -4.70
CA ILE A 247 13.28 -12.00 -5.88
C ILE A 247 14.08 -13.27 -5.53
N ALA A 248 14.71 -13.27 -4.35
CA ALA A 248 15.49 -14.35 -3.73
C ALA A 248 15.43 -14.23 -2.19
N LEU A 249 15.91 -15.25 -1.47
CA LEU A 249 16.03 -15.26 0.00
C LEU A 249 17.49 -14.97 0.45
N GLU A 250 18.41 -14.86 -0.51
CA GLU A 250 19.85 -15.02 -0.33
C GLU A 250 20.51 -13.97 0.56
N LEU A 251 20.39 -12.69 0.18
CA LEU A 251 21.17 -11.63 0.83
C LEU A 251 20.82 -11.49 2.33
N PRO A 252 19.53 -11.58 2.75
CA PRO A 252 19.21 -11.65 4.18
C PRO A 252 19.71 -12.90 4.89
N LEU A 253 19.68 -14.08 4.24
CA LEU A 253 20.17 -15.32 4.86
C LEU A 253 21.68 -15.30 5.08
N LYS A 254 22.46 -14.74 4.14
CA LYS A 254 23.91 -14.53 4.32
C LYS A 254 24.23 -13.57 5.46
N ARG A 255 23.43 -12.52 5.66
CA ARG A 255 23.55 -11.62 6.83
C ARG A 255 23.39 -12.38 8.15
N LEU A 256 22.56 -13.44 8.20
CA LEU A 256 22.44 -14.30 9.38
C LEU A 256 23.70 -15.15 9.62
N ILE A 257 24.34 -15.62 8.55
CA ILE A 257 25.63 -16.33 8.63
C ILE A 257 26.72 -15.39 9.20
N VAL A 258 26.81 -14.15 8.69
CA VAL A 258 27.68 -13.09 9.27
C VAL A 258 27.37 -12.90 10.76
N GLY A 259 26.08 -12.92 11.12
CA GLY A 259 25.60 -12.84 12.51
C GLY A 259 25.96 -14.05 13.40
N GLY A 260 26.61 -15.09 12.86
CA GLY A 260 27.06 -16.27 13.59
C GLY A 260 26.06 -17.43 13.63
N MET A 261 25.07 -17.45 12.73
CA MET A 261 24.15 -18.58 12.58
C MET A 261 24.69 -19.58 11.56
N ASP A 262 25.51 -20.56 11.99
CA ASP A 262 26.25 -21.45 11.08
C ASP A 262 25.42 -22.20 10.02
N ARG A 263 24.14 -22.51 10.28
CA ARG A 263 23.27 -23.26 9.37
C ARG A 263 21.84 -22.73 9.40
N VAL A 264 21.40 -22.08 8.34
CA VAL A 264 20.05 -21.50 8.23
C VAL A 264 19.38 -21.93 6.93
N PHE A 265 18.05 -22.01 6.93
CA PHE A 265 17.28 -22.19 5.70
C PHE A 265 15.94 -21.48 5.80
N GLU A 266 15.35 -21.18 4.66
CA GLU A 266 13.98 -20.69 4.54
C GLU A 266 13.29 -21.41 3.36
N VAL A 267 12.07 -21.92 3.59
CA VAL A 267 11.18 -22.44 2.54
C VAL A 267 10.00 -21.48 2.43
N SER A 268 10.04 -20.58 1.45
CA SER A 268 9.05 -19.51 1.39
C SER A 268 8.87 -18.96 -0.03
N ARG A 269 8.00 -17.95 -0.14
CA ARG A 269 7.65 -17.35 -1.43
C ARG A 269 8.71 -16.35 -1.90
N VAL A 270 9.02 -16.41 -3.18
CA VAL A 270 9.71 -15.35 -3.92
C VAL A 270 8.83 -14.85 -5.06
N PHE A 271 9.08 -13.63 -5.52
CA PHE A 271 8.22 -12.91 -6.44
C PHE A 271 9.06 -12.35 -7.58
N ARG A 272 8.79 -12.80 -8.81
CA ARG A 272 9.50 -12.32 -10.01
C ARG A 272 8.47 -11.82 -11.02
N ASN A 273 8.65 -10.58 -11.45
CA ASN A 273 7.73 -9.88 -12.35
C ASN A 273 8.04 -10.26 -13.81
N GLU A 274 7.83 -11.54 -14.11
CA GLU A 274 8.16 -12.21 -15.36
C GLU A 274 6.91 -12.81 -16.02
N GLY A 275 7.07 -13.33 -17.24
CA GLY A 275 6.00 -13.95 -18.01
C GLY A 275 5.42 -15.23 -17.37
N LEU A 276 4.15 -15.51 -17.68
CA LEU A 276 3.49 -16.77 -17.33
C LEU A 276 3.72 -17.82 -18.42
N ASP A 277 4.29 -18.97 -18.06
CA ASP A 277 4.38 -20.14 -18.94
C ASP A 277 4.03 -21.45 -18.20
N THR A 278 4.48 -22.58 -18.71
CA THR A 278 4.26 -23.91 -18.12
C THR A 278 5.12 -24.17 -16.89
N ARG A 279 6.16 -23.37 -16.65
CA ARG A 279 7.20 -23.58 -15.63
C ARG A 279 7.41 -22.37 -14.73
N HIS A 280 6.92 -21.19 -15.13
CA HIS A 280 7.03 -19.94 -14.41
C HIS A 280 5.66 -19.45 -13.93
N ASN A 281 5.61 -19.12 -12.65
CA ASN A 281 4.49 -18.44 -12.01
C ASN A 281 5.07 -17.23 -11.24
N PRO A 282 4.49 -16.01 -11.32
CA PRO A 282 5.06 -14.79 -10.74
C PRO A 282 5.34 -14.86 -9.25
N GLU A 283 4.61 -15.72 -8.52
CA GLU A 283 4.88 -16.08 -7.14
C GLU A 283 5.14 -17.59 -7.03
N PHE A 284 6.32 -18.00 -6.58
CA PHE A 284 6.70 -19.41 -6.48
C PHE A 284 7.52 -19.70 -5.22
N THR A 285 7.47 -20.96 -4.77
CA THR A 285 8.09 -21.41 -3.53
C THR A 285 9.52 -21.85 -3.81
N MET A 286 10.46 -21.27 -3.08
CA MET A 286 11.87 -21.61 -3.14
C MET A 286 12.34 -22.06 -1.76
N LEU A 287 13.19 -23.08 -1.73
CA LEU A 287 14.06 -23.36 -0.59
C LEU A 287 15.35 -22.62 -0.85
N GLU A 288 15.84 -21.88 0.14
CA GLU A 288 17.26 -21.55 0.22
C GLU A 288 17.86 -22.01 1.55
N ALA A 289 19.08 -22.55 1.50
CA ALA A 289 19.82 -23.04 2.66
C ALA A 289 21.28 -22.61 2.59
N TYR A 290 21.84 -22.15 3.72
CA TYR A 290 23.22 -21.69 3.84
C TYR A 290 23.91 -22.39 5.00
N GLN A 291 25.13 -22.88 4.75
CA GLN A 291 25.98 -23.57 5.71
C GLN A 291 27.38 -22.93 5.75
N ALA A 292 27.71 -22.32 6.88
CA ALA A 292 29.07 -21.90 7.18
C ALA A 292 30.03 -23.10 7.22
N PHE A 293 31.25 -22.84 6.78
CA PHE A 293 32.35 -23.79 6.59
C PHE A 293 32.05 -24.92 5.60
N GLY A 294 31.02 -24.75 4.76
CA GLY A 294 30.75 -25.62 3.61
C GLY A 294 31.17 -25.01 2.29
N ASP A 295 31.25 -25.83 1.25
CA ASP A 295 31.44 -25.41 -0.15
C ASP A 295 30.35 -26.01 -1.06
N TYR A 296 30.41 -25.72 -2.36
CA TYR A 296 29.46 -26.26 -3.34
C TYR A 296 29.40 -27.80 -3.40
N HIS A 297 30.42 -28.55 -2.98
CA HIS A 297 30.34 -30.02 -2.90
C HIS A 297 29.48 -30.45 -1.71
N ASP A 298 29.58 -29.77 -0.57
CA ASP A 298 28.64 -30.00 0.55
C ASP A 298 27.19 -29.71 0.11
N MET A 299 26.99 -28.70 -0.74
CA MET A 299 25.68 -28.38 -1.28
C MET A 299 25.18 -29.43 -2.29
N MET A 300 26.05 -30.09 -3.04
CA MET A 300 25.66 -31.25 -3.88
C MET A 300 25.14 -32.40 -3.01
N ASP A 301 25.88 -32.76 -1.95
CA ASP A 301 25.50 -33.84 -1.04
C ASP A 301 24.19 -33.51 -0.29
N LEU A 302 23.97 -32.23 0.05
CA LEU A 302 22.71 -31.75 0.63
C LEU A 302 21.55 -31.85 -0.37
N THR A 303 21.77 -31.45 -1.62
CA THR A 303 20.78 -31.48 -2.70
C THR A 303 20.32 -32.91 -2.98
N GLU A 304 21.26 -33.84 -3.14
CA GLU A 304 20.99 -35.27 -3.30
C GLU A 304 20.11 -35.80 -2.17
N ALA A 305 20.45 -35.46 -0.93
CA ALA A 305 19.70 -35.92 0.23
C ALA A 305 18.28 -35.34 0.35
N VAL A 306 18.09 -34.07 0.01
CA VAL A 306 16.76 -33.43 0.00
C VAL A 306 15.87 -34.09 -1.04
N ILE A 307 16.39 -34.30 -2.25
CA ILE A 307 15.63 -34.87 -3.36
C ILE A 307 15.29 -36.34 -3.11
N GLU A 308 16.28 -37.16 -2.73
CA GLU A 308 16.06 -38.58 -2.45
C GLU A 308 14.99 -38.78 -1.36
N ALA A 309 15.10 -38.05 -0.25
CA ALA A 309 14.13 -38.13 0.83
C ALA A 309 12.73 -37.67 0.41
N SER A 310 12.64 -36.64 -0.45
CA SER A 310 11.37 -36.15 -0.99
C SER A 310 10.70 -37.18 -1.89
N CYS A 311 11.45 -37.82 -2.80
CA CYS A 311 10.94 -38.90 -3.65
C CYS A 311 10.46 -40.09 -2.81
N LEU A 312 11.27 -40.54 -1.84
CA LEU A 312 10.90 -41.66 -0.96
C LEU A 312 9.66 -41.35 -0.12
N ALA A 313 9.52 -40.13 0.39
CA ALA A 313 8.37 -39.75 1.19
C ALA A 313 7.08 -39.68 0.36
N ALA A 314 7.14 -39.14 -0.85
CA ALA A 314 5.97 -38.92 -1.70
C ALA A 314 5.55 -40.17 -2.51
N ASN A 315 6.51 -40.94 -3.03
CA ASN A 315 6.27 -42.05 -3.94
C ASN A 315 6.65 -43.43 -3.35
N GLY A 316 7.37 -43.47 -2.22
CA GLY A 316 7.92 -44.71 -1.66
C GLY A 316 9.15 -45.26 -2.40
N HIS A 317 9.59 -44.59 -3.47
CA HIS A 317 10.75 -44.93 -4.29
C HIS A 317 11.40 -43.67 -4.90
N THR A 318 12.60 -43.80 -5.48
CA THR A 318 13.37 -42.68 -6.08
C THR A 318 13.04 -42.41 -7.54
N LYS A 319 12.30 -43.30 -8.19
CA LYS A 319 11.93 -43.15 -9.61
C LYS A 319 10.84 -42.10 -9.80
N VAL A 320 10.95 -41.32 -10.86
CA VAL A 320 9.98 -40.33 -11.32
C VAL A 320 9.69 -40.52 -12.81
N ASP A 321 8.48 -40.15 -13.24
CA ASP A 321 8.10 -40.16 -14.66
C ASP A 321 8.10 -38.73 -15.18
N VAL A 322 8.82 -38.48 -16.27
CA VAL A 322 8.81 -37.20 -16.98
C VAL A 322 8.57 -37.48 -18.45
N ASP A 323 7.46 -36.95 -19.00
CA ASP A 323 7.07 -37.14 -20.39
C ASP A 323 7.04 -38.64 -20.81
N GLY A 324 6.64 -39.55 -19.89
CA GLY A 324 6.60 -41.00 -20.12
C GLY A 324 7.96 -41.71 -20.04
N ARG A 325 9.00 -41.00 -19.60
CA ARG A 325 10.34 -41.56 -19.36
C ARG A 325 10.59 -41.70 -17.86
N GLU A 326 10.94 -42.90 -17.45
CA GLU A 326 11.38 -43.19 -16.08
C GLU A 326 12.80 -42.65 -15.86
N ILE A 327 12.98 -41.80 -14.85
CA ILE A 327 14.27 -41.25 -14.39
C ILE A 327 14.47 -41.67 -12.94
N ASP A 328 15.66 -42.15 -12.58
CA ASP A 328 15.97 -42.54 -11.21
C ASP A 328 16.67 -41.40 -10.47
N MET A 329 16.00 -40.82 -9.47
CA MET A 329 16.54 -39.73 -8.63
C MET A 329 17.42 -40.27 -7.49
N LYS A 330 18.02 -41.44 -7.67
CA LYS A 330 18.88 -42.06 -6.67
C LYS A 330 20.31 -41.53 -6.79
N PRO A 331 20.91 -41.01 -5.70
CA PRO A 331 22.32 -40.62 -5.69
C PRO A 331 23.29 -41.81 -5.95
N PRO A 332 24.51 -41.55 -6.45
CA PRO A 332 25.09 -40.25 -6.76
C PRO A 332 24.74 -39.74 -8.16
N TYR A 333 24.61 -38.43 -8.32
CA TYR A 333 24.36 -37.77 -9.61
C TYR A 333 25.66 -37.55 -10.39
N ARG A 334 25.53 -37.41 -11.71
CA ARG A 334 26.68 -37.10 -12.58
C ARG A 334 27.21 -35.70 -12.24
N ARG A 335 28.52 -35.54 -12.14
CA ARG A 335 29.20 -34.24 -11.96
C ARG A 335 30.04 -33.96 -13.20
N ALA A 336 29.80 -32.85 -13.89
CA ALA A 336 30.52 -32.46 -15.10
C ALA A 336 30.58 -30.94 -15.21
N SER A 337 31.71 -30.38 -15.65
CA SER A 337 31.82 -28.92 -15.84
C SER A 337 31.07 -28.47 -17.09
N MET A 338 30.66 -27.20 -17.13
CA MET A 338 30.01 -26.62 -18.30
C MET A 338 30.88 -26.72 -19.57
N THR A 339 32.20 -26.55 -19.42
CA THR A 339 33.16 -26.65 -20.53
C THR A 339 33.31 -28.09 -21.03
N GLU A 340 33.34 -29.07 -20.13
CA GLU A 340 33.32 -30.50 -20.48
C GLU A 340 32.06 -30.87 -21.26
N LEU A 341 30.89 -30.39 -20.83
CA LEU A 341 29.61 -30.69 -21.48
C LEU A 341 29.51 -30.10 -22.89
N ILE A 342 30.01 -28.88 -23.10
CA ILE A 342 30.12 -28.28 -24.43
C ILE A 342 31.04 -29.14 -25.31
N GLU A 343 32.23 -29.50 -24.82
CA GLU A 343 33.19 -30.30 -25.60
C GLU A 343 32.61 -31.68 -25.96
N GLU A 344 31.98 -32.37 -25.00
CA GLU A 344 31.34 -33.67 -25.22
C GLU A 344 30.21 -33.60 -26.26
N THR A 345 29.43 -32.53 -26.23
CA THR A 345 28.19 -32.41 -27.02
C THR A 345 28.44 -31.83 -28.41
N THR A 346 29.37 -30.88 -28.51
CA THR A 346 29.61 -30.08 -29.72
C THR A 346 30.95 -30.38 -30.39
N GLY A 347 31.92 -30.94 -29.65
CA GLY A 347 33.30 -31.11 -30.08
C GLY A 347 34.15 -29.84 -30.02
N GLU A 348 33.56 -28.70 -29.68
CA GLU A 348 34.27 -27.41 -29.56
C GLU A 348 34.81 -27.22 -28.15
N ARG A 349 36.04 -26.72 -28.05
CA ARG A 349 36.65 -26.39 -26.76
C ARG A 349 36.44 -24.91 -26.47
N MET A 350 35.60 -24.62 -25.49
CA MET A 350 35.36 -23.26 -25.01
C MET A 350 35.92 -23.09 -23.61
N HIS A 351 36.46 -21.90 -23.33
CA HIS A 351 36.91 -21.51 -22.00
C HIS A 351 36.75 -20.00 -21.81
N PRO A 352 36.38 -19.48 -20.63
CA PRO A 352 36.19 -18.03 -20.45
C PRO A 352 37.45 -17.19 -20.70
N SER A 353 38.65 -17.79 -20.63
CA SER A 353 39.91 -17.11 -20.94
C SER A 353 40.23 -17.01 -22.43
N MET A 354 39.41 -17.58 -23.32
CA MET A 354 39.68 -17.56 -24.76
C MET A 354 39.41 -16.17 -25.37
N PRO A 355 40.03 -15.82 -26.52
CA PRO A 355 39.73 -14.57 -27.19
C PRO A 355 38.25 -14.46 -27.56
N VAL A 356 37.62 -13.31 -27.24
CA VAL A 356 36.18 -13.08 -27.49
C VAL A 356 35.81 -13.29 -28.96
N ALA A 357 36.70 -12.95 -29.89
CA ALA A 357 36.47 -13.18 -31.32
C ALA A 357 36.28 -14.68 -31.65
N GLU A 358 37.10 -15.56 -31.05
CA GLU A 358 36.97 -17.02 -31.24
C GLU A 358 35.69 -17.56 -30.59
N ALA A 359 35.30 -17.02 -29.42
CA ALA A 359 34.04 -17.39 -28.77
C ALA A 359 32.83 -17.01 -29.64
N ARG A 360 32.85 -15.83 -30.28
CA ARG A 360 31.83 -15.38 -31.23
C ARG A 360 31.76 -16.27 -32.47
N GLU A 361 32.90 -16.65 -33.03
CA GLU A 361 32.94 -17.60 -34.16
C GLU A 361 32.33 -18.97 -33.79
N ILE A 362 32.51 -19.43 -32.54
CA ILE A 362 31.84 -20.65 -32.05
C ILE A 362 30.33 -20.44 -31.90
N ALA A 363 29.89 -19.33 -31.29
CA ALA A 363 28.48 -18.99 -31.13
C ALA A 363 27.75 -18.90 -32.47
N ASP A 364 28.34 -18.23 -33.46
CA ASP A 364 27.80 -18.09 -34.81
C ASP A 364 27.61 -19.46 -35.50
N ARG A 365 28.50 -20.43 -35.24
CA ARG A 365 28.37 -21.80 -35.79
C ARG A 365 27.17 -22.56 -35.23
N PHE A 366 26.74 -22.25 -34.02
CA PHE A 366 25.56 -22.84 -33.39
C PHE A 366 24.31 -21.96 -33.49
N GLY A 367 24.40 -20.80 -34.15
CA GLY A 367 23.29 -19.86 -34.31
C GLY A 367 22.89 -19.17 -33.01
N VAL A 368 23.83 -19.02 -32.07
CA VAL A 368 23.64 -18.32 -30.80
C VAL A 368 23.92 -16.84 -31.01
N GLU A 369 22.93 -15.99 -30.77
CA GLU A 369 23.09 -14.53 -30.86
C GLU A 369 23.96 -14.03 -29.70
N TRP A 370 24.77 -13.00 -29.95
CA TRP A 370 25.63 -12.39 -28.93
C TRP A 370 25.60 -10.87 -29.00
N LEU A 371 25.81 -10.22 -27.85
CA LEU A 371 25.91 -8.76 -27.75
C LEU A 371 27.38 -8.31 -27.73
N ASP A 372 27.65 -7.12 -28.26
CA ASP A 372 29.02 -6.57 -28.31
C ASP A 372 29.65 -6.40 -26.91
N VAL A 373 28.80 -6.24 -25.89
CA VAL A 373 29.21 -6.08 -24.48
C VAL A 373 29.58 -7.40 -23.80
N TRP A 374 29.22 -8.55 -24.39
CA TRP A 374 29.49 -9.87 -23.80
C TRP A 374 30.95 -10.27 -23.97
N GLY A 375 31.54 -10.74 -22.87
CA GLY A 375 32.80 -11.46 -22.85
C GLY A 375 32.63 -12.93 -23.23
N SER A 376 33.77 -13.64 -23.31
CA SER A 376 33.80 -15.06 -23.66
C SER A 376 33.05 -15.94 -22.65
N GLY A 377 32.90 -15.52 -21.40
CA GLY A 377 32.20 -16.27 -20.36
C GLY A 377 30.70 -16.30 -20.58
N LYS A 378 30.08 -15.13 -20.83
CA LYS A 378 28.66 -15.05 -21.15
C LYS A 378 28.33 -15.79 -22.45
N ILE A 379 29.15 -15.64 -23.49
CA ILE A 379 28.97 -16.37 -24.76
C ILE A 379 29.04 -17.89 -24.54
N LEU A 380 29.96 -18.36 -23.70
CA LEU A 380 30.08 -19.78 -23.37
C LEU A 380 28.81 -20.32 -22.69
N ALA A 381 28.26 -19.58 -21.73
CA ALA A 381 27.01 -19.95 -21.05
C ALA A 381 25.84 -20.07 -22.04
N GLU A 382 25.68 -19.10 -22.95
CA GLU A 382 24.62 -19.12 -23.98
C GLU A 382 24.79 -20.28 -24.98
N VAL A 383 26.05 -20.62 -25.32
CA VAL A 383 26.32 -21.81 -26.14
C VAL A 383 25.96 -23.09 -25.40
N TYR A 384 26.24 -23.18 -24.10
CA TYR A 384 25.82 -24.30 -23.28
C TYR A 384 24.28 -24.43 -23.25
N ASP A 385 23.55 -23.34 -22.97
CA ASP A 385 22.09 -23.33 -22.90
C ASP A 385 21.46 -23.81 -24.22
N ALA A 386 21.97 -23.31 -25.34
CA ALA A 386 21.48 -23.64 -26.68
C ALA A 386 21.80 -25.09 -27.11
N THR A 387 22.91 -25.67 -26.65
CA THR A 387 23.43 -26.92 -27.23
C THR A 387 23.41 -28.12 -26.29
N CYS A 388 23.43 -27.91 -24.97
CA CYS A 388 23.71 -28.93 -23.97
C CYS A 388 22.54 -29.19 -23.01
N GLU A 389 21.95 -28.17 -22.39
CA GLU A 389 21.02 -28.33 -21.26
C GLU A 389 19.88 -29.31 -21.59
N ALA A 390 19.17 -29.10 -22.70
CA ALA A 390 18.04 -29.94 -23.12
C ALA A 390 18.38 -31.42 -23.35
N LYS A 391 19.66 -31.79 -23.48
CA LYS A 391 20.12 -33.18 -23.67
C LYS A 391 20.44 -33.89 -22.35
N LEU A 392 20.52 -33.17 -21.23
CA LEU A 392 20.82 -33.72 -19.91
C LEU A 392 19.57 -34.33 -19.28
N ILE A 393 19.34 -35.62 -19.54
CA ILE A 393 18.11 -36.29 -19.07
C ILE A 393 18.24 -36.83 -17.64
N GLU A 394 19.33 -37.55 -17.35
CA GLU A 394 19.62 -38.05 -16.00
C GLU A 394 20.08 -36.89 -15.10
N PRO A 395 19.84 -36.95 -13.77
CA PRO A 395 20.25 -35.90 -12.86
C PRO A 395 21.76 -35.64 -12.96
N THR A 396 22.11 -34.41 -13.34
CA THR A 396 23.49 -33.98 -13.61
C THR A 396 23.75 -32.64 -12.94
N PHE A 397 24.76 -32.59 -12.09
CA PHE A 397 25.36 -31.35 -11.59
C PHE A 397 26.27 -30.76 -12.68
N VAL A 398 25.82 -29.66 -13.27
CA VAL A 398 26.54 -28.83 -14.22
C VAL A 398 27.37 -27.85 -13.43
N MET A 399 28.69 -28.01 -13.46
CA MET A 399 29.60 -27.32 -12.55
C MET A 399 30.43 -26.24 -13.25
N ASP A 400 31.07 -25.42 -12.42
CA ASP A 400 32.13 -24.50 -12.79
C ASP A 400 31.66 -23.45 -13.81
N HIS A 401 30.63 -22.70 -13.43
CA HIS A 401 30.06 -21.65 -14.28
C HIS A 401 31.05 -20.48 -14.47
N PRO A 402 31.05 -19.81 -15.64
CA PRO A 402 31.87 -18.63 -15.85
C PRO A 402 31.62 -17.54 -14.79
N ARG A 403 32.68 -16.87 -14.37
CA ARG A 403 32.60 -15.77 -13.39
C ARG A 403 31.69 -14.63 -13.86
N GLU A 404 31.67 -14.37 -15.17
CA GLU A 404 30.87 -13.31 -15.79
C GLU A 404 29.36 -13.44 -15.56
N VAL A 405 28.85 -14.67 -15.37
CA VAL A 405 27.41 -14.94 -15.16
C VAL A 405 27.08 -15.33 -13.72
N SER A 406 28.02 -15.15 -12.80
CA SER A 406 27.93 -15.66 -11.42
C SER A 406 28.35 -14.59 -10.41
N PRO A 407 27.60 -13.47 -10.28
CA PRO A 407 28.02 -12.30 -9.51
C PRO A 407 28.16 -12.56 -8.00
N LEU A 408 27.47 -13.56 -7.45
CA LEU A 408 27.46 -13.89 -6.02
C LEU A 408 28.29 -15.14 -5.66
N ALA A 409 28.84 -15.83 -6.66
CA ALA A 409 29.60 -17.06 -6.47
C ALA A 409 31.11 -16.79 -6.35
N ARG A 410 31.78 -17.50 -5.45
CA ARG A 410 33.23 -17.42 -5.27
C ARG A 410 33.96 -17.90 -6.52
N GLY A 411 35.05 -17.21 -6.88
CA GLY A 411 35.94 -17.65 -7.96
C GLY A 411 36.50 -19.05 -7.68
N HIS A 412 36.66 -19.87 -8.72
CA HIS A 412 37.11 -21.25 -8.59
C HIS A 412 38.54 -21.32 -8.04
N ARG A 413 38.78 -22.27 -7.12
CA ARG A 413 40.05 -22.40 -6.40
C ARG A 413 41.26 -22.62 -7.33
N ASP A 414 41.05 -23.26 -8.48
CA ASP A 414 42.10 -23.59 -9.45
C ASP A 414 42.07 -22.71 -10.72
N ASP A 415 40.92 -22.09 -11.05
CA ASP A 415 40.76 -21.26 -12.24
C ASP A 415 39.92 -20.01 -11.94
N PRO A 416 40.52 -18.82 -11.79
CA PRO A 416 39.80 -17.62 -11.37
C PRO A 416 38.80 -17.08 -12.42
N THR A 417 38.79 -17.62 -13.63
CA THR A 417 37.82 -17.26 -14.70
C THR A 417 36.50 -18.03 -14.57
N LEU A 418 36.47 -19.08 -13.75
CA LEU A 418 35.31 -19.88 -13.37
C LEU A 418 34.91 -19.58 -11.93
N THR A 419 33.76 -20.11 -11.51
CA THR A 419 33.25 -20.02 -10.13
C THR A 419 32.87 -21.39 -9.60
N GLU A 420 32.94 -21.59 -8.29
CA GLU A 420 32.44 -22.82 -7.65
C GLU A 420 30.91 -22.76 -7.55
N ARG A 421 30.24 -22.83 -8.71
CA ARG A 421 28.79 -22.83 -8.86
C ARG A 421 28.36 -24.08 -9.61
N PHE A 422 27.27 -24.69 -9.17
CA PHE A 422 26.59 -25.72 -9.93
C PHE A 422 25.11 -25.42 -10.11
N GLU A 423 24.57 -25.97 -11.19
CA GLU A 423 23.14 -26.15 -11.40
C GLU A 423 22.84 -27.65 -11.48
N LEU A 424 21.74 -28.09 -10.87
CA LEU A 424 21.24 -29.45 -11.04
C LEU A 424 20.25 -29.46 -12.19
N VAL A 425 20.59 -30.15 -13.28
CA VAL A 425 19.73 -30.33 -14.44
C VAL A 425 19.15 -31.74 -14.44
N VAL A 426 17.83 -31.84 -14.63
CA VAL A 426 17.08 -33.10 -14.70
C VAL A 426 16.07 -32.99 -15.83
N ALA A 427 15.98 -34.00 -16.71
CA ALA A 427 15.08 -33.99 -17.87
C ALA A 427 15.23 -32.73 -18.76
N GLY A 428 16.46 -32.22 -18.87
CA GLY A 428 16.82 -31.04 -19.65
C GLY A 428 16.30 -29.73 -19.07
N ARG A 429 16.15 -29.66 -17.73
CA ARG A 429 15.63 -28.50 -17.01
C ARG A 429 16.39 -28.29 -15.70
N GLU A 430 16.74 -27.05 -15.41
CA GLU A 430 17.31 -26.64 -14.12
C GLU A 430 16.31 -26.80 -12.94
N LEU A 431 16.76 -27.49 -11.89
CA LEU A 431 16.00 -27.80 -10.68
C LEU A 431 16.54 -27.09 -9.43
N ALA A 432 17.86 -26.88 -9.36
CA ALA A 432 18.54 -26.26 -8.24
C ALA A 432 19.76 -25.48 -8.72
N ASN A 433 20.13 -24.43 -8.00
CA ASN A 433 21.33 -23.62 -8.21
C ASN A 433 22.04 -23.45 -6.86
N ALA A 434 23.37 -23.56 -6.84
CA ALA A 434 24.14 -23.54 -5.59
C ALA A 434 25.59 -23.17 -5.85
N TYR A 435 26.26 -22.62 -4.84
CA TYR A 435 27.65 -22.21 -4.98
C TYR A 435 28.39 -22.14 -3.64
N SER A 436 29.72 -22.14 -3.73
CA SER A 436 30.58 -21.62 -2.67
C SER A 436 30.43 -20.10 -2.68
N GLU A 437 30.00 -19.53 -1.56
CA GLU A 437 29.59 -18.14 -1.48
C GLU A 437 30.75 -17.18 -1.62
N LEU A 438 30.55 -16.11 -2.41
CA LEU A 438 31.50 -15.00 -2.45
C LEU A 438 31.47 -14.26 -1.12
N ASN A 439 32.55 -14.41 -0.36
CA ASN A 439 32.70 -13.82 0.96
C ASN A 439 33.78 -12.74 1.03
N ASP A 440 34.36 -12.37 -0.11
CA ASP A 440 35.28 -11.24 -0.24
C ASP A 440 34.47 -9.96 -0.53
N PRO A 441 34.36 -9.02 0.44
CA PRO A 441 33.57 -7.80 0.26
C PRO A 441 34.10 -6.89 -0.85
N VAL A 442 35.41 -6.92 -1.12
CA VAL A 442 36.04 -6.09 -2.15
C VAL A 442 35.65 -6.60 -3.54
N ASP A 443 35.76 -7.91 -3.76
CA ASP A 443 35.30 -8.55 -5.01
C ASP A 443 33.79 -8.38 -5.18
N GLN A 444 32.99 -8.58 -4.13
CA GLN A 444 31.54 -8.41 -4.21
C GLN A 444 31.13 -6.99 -4.63
N ALA A 445 31.77 -5.97 -4.06
CA ALA A 445 31.53 -4.58 -4.43
C ALA A 445 31.90 -4.29 -5.90
N GLU A 446 33.02 -4.85 -6.40
CA GLU A 446 33.41 -4.72 -7.80
C GLU A 446 32.42 -5.40 -8.77
N ARG A 447 31.85 -6.54 -8.37
CA ARG A 447 30.83 -7.25 -9.15
C ARG A 447 29.51 -6.47 -9.20
N PHE A 448 29.01 -5.97 -8.06
CA PHE A 448 27.83 -5.10 -8.07
C PHE A 448 28.02 -3.83 -8.87
N GLN A 449 29.21 -3.20 -8.84
CA GLN A 449 29.49 -2.05 -9.70
C GLN A 449 29.50 -2.41 -11.19
N SER A 450 29.82 -3.65 -11.54
CA SER A 450 29.79 -4.14 -12.92
C SER A 450 28.35 -4.40 -13.36
N GLU A 451 27.54 -5.04 -12.52
CA GLU A 451 26.10 -5.23 -12.71
C GLU A 451 25.36 -3.89 -12.86
N ALA A 452 25.63 -2.92 -12.00
CA ALA A 452 25.02 -1.59 -12.08
C ALA A 452 25.35 -0.85 -13.39
N LYS A 453 26.52 -1.12 -14.00
CA LYS A 453 26.87 -0.58 -15.33
C LYS A 453 26.07 -1.27 -16.44
N LEU A 454 25.82 -2.58 -16.33
CA LEU A 454 24.94 -3.32 -17.24
C LEU A 454 23.50 -2.79 -17.13
N GLN A 455 23.03 -2.57 -15.90
CA GLN A 455 21.72 -1.99 -15.64
C GLN A 455 21.56 -0.59 -16.25
N ALA A 456 22.55 0.29 -16.05
CA ALA A 456 22.58 1.61 -16.70
C ALA A 456 22.69 1.51 -18.24
N GLY A 457 23.21 0.39 -18.75
CA GLY A 457 23.28 0.05 -20.16
C GLY A 457 21.99 -0.52 -20.76
N GLY A 458 20.94 -0.71 -19.95
CA GLY A 458 19.61 -1.18 -20.38
C GLY A 458 19.29 -2.64 -20.04
N ASP A 459 20.12 -3.31 -19.24
CA ASP A 459 19.80 -4.64 -18.70
C ASP A 459 18.85 -4.50 -17.49
N GLU A 460 17.57 -4.77 -17.67
CA GLU A 460 16.56 -4.62 -16.61
C GLU A 460 16.66 -5.70 -15.51
N GLU A 461 17.43 -6.78 -15.73
CA GLU A 461 17.59 -7.90 -14.79
C GLU A 461 18.89 -7.83 -13.98
N ALA A 462 19.82 -6.95 -14.35
CA ALA A 462 21.08 -6.75 -13.65
C ALA A 462 20.89 -6.27 -12.20
N GLU A 463 21.74 -6.76 -11.30
CA GLU A 463 21.60 -6.51 -9.86
C GLU A 463 22.00 -5.08 -9.47
N PRO A 464 21.16 -4.37 -8.69
CA PRO A 464 21.53 -3.06 -8.17
C PRO A 464 22.52 -3.18 -6.99
N VAL A 465 23.34 -2.15 -6.75
CA VAL A 465 24.35 -2.15 -5.66
C VAL A 465 23.69 -2.13 -4.29
N ASP A 466 23.83 -3.20 -3.49
CA ASP A 466 23.36 -3.25 -2.09
C ASP A 466 24.53 -2.93 -1.13
N ASP A 467 24.65 -1.65 -0.76
CA ASP A 467 25.70 -1.16 0.14
C ASP A 467 25.62 -1.79 1.54
N ASP A 468 24.42 -2.08 2.05
CA ASP A 468 24.22 -2.71 3.37
C ASP A 468 24.69 -4.17 3.37
N TYR A 469 24.48 -4.89 2.26
CA TYR A 469 25.02 -6.25 2.11
C TYR A 469 26.54 -6.26 2.04
N VAL A 470 27.15 -5.33 1.28
CA VAL A 470 28.62 -5.19 1.23
C VAL A 470 29.17 -4.88 2.63
N GLU A 471 28.55 -3.94 3.36
CA GLU A 471 28.93 -3.65 4.76
C GLU A 471 28.83 -4.90 5.64
N ALA A 472 27.78 -5.72 5.50
CA ALA A 472 27.67 -6.98 6.24
C ALA A 472 28.83 -7.95 5.93
N LEU A 473 29.25 -8.06 4.67
CA LEU A 473 30.41 -8.88 4.28
C LEU A 473 31.72 -8.35 4.88
N GLU A 474 31.87 -7.03 5.06
CA GLU A 474 33.04 -6.42 5.70
C GLU A 474 33.18 -6.78 7.18
N TYR A 475 32.08 -7.09 7.87
CA TYR A 475 32.12 -7.67 9.22
C TYR A 475 32.55 -9.16 9.23
N GLY A 476 32.60 -9.79 8.06
CA GLY A 476 33.18 -11.10 7.83
C GLY A 476 32.13 -12.20 7.64
N LEU A 477 31.89 -12.58 6.38
CA LEU A 477 31.19 -13.82 6.05
C LEU A 477 32.20 -14.98 6.07
N PRO A 478 32.06 -16.01 6.93
CA PRO A 478 32.89 -17.21 6.84
C PRO A 478 32.71 -17.91 5.48
N PRO A 479 33.67 -18.74 5.03
CA PRO A 479 33.44 -19.60 3.87
C PRO A 479 32.12 -20.33 4.03
N THR A 480 31.23 -20.24 3.05
CA THR A 480 29.84 -20.71 3.16
C THR A 480 29.46 -21.40 1.87
N GLY A 481 28.66 -22.47 1.95
CA GLY A 481 27.96 -23.03 0.81
C GLY A 481 26.50 -22.64 0.89
N GLY A 482 25.91 -22.19 -0.23
CA GLY A 482 24.49 -21.90 -0.33
C GLY A 482 23.83 -22.71 -1.45
N LEU A 483 22.55 -22.99 -1.25
CA LEU A 483 21.72 -23.84 -2.10
C LEU A 483 20.33 -23.24 -2.26
N GLY A 484 19.90 -23.04 -3.50
CA GLY A 484 18.53 -22.73 -3.90
C GLY A 484 17.88 -23.90 -4.62
N ILE A 485 16.65 -24.28 -4.23
CA ILE A 485 15.83 -25.29 -4.93
C ILE A 485 14.44 -24.71 -5.23
N GLY A 486 14.02 -24.75 -6.50
CA GLY A 486 12.65 -24.45 -6.89
C GLY A 486 11.69 -25.55 -6.41
N MET A 487 11.02 -25.33 -5.28
CA MET A 487 10.17 -26.36 -4.65
C MET A 487 9.00 -26.76 -5.53
N ASP A 488 8.43 -25.82 -6.31
CA ASP A 488 7.37 -26.15 -7.26
C ASP A 488 7.88 -27.08 -8.38
N ARG A 489 9.07 -26.81 -8.93
CA ARG A 489 9.70 -27.67 -9.96
C ARG A 489 10.02 -29.06 -9.40
N LEU A 490 10.48 -29.15 -8.14
CA LEU A 490 10.70 -30.43 -7.47
C LEU A 490 9.40 -31.23 -7.32
N VAL A 491 8.31 -30.58 -6.94
CA VAL A 491 7.01 -31.24 -6.81
C VAL A 491 6.48 -31.65 -8.18
N MET A 492 6.66 -30.85 -9.23
CA MET A 492 6.30 -31.23 -10.61
C MET A 492 7.00 -32.52 -11.03
N LEU A 493 8.31 -32.59 -10.79
CA LEU A 493 9.13 -33.76 -11.09
C LEU A 493 8.65 -35.00 -10.33
N ILE A 494 8.44 -34.88 -9.01
CA ILE A 494 8.03 -36.01 -8.16
C ILE A 494 6.60 -36.48 -8.48
N ALA A 495 5.71 -35.55 -8.82
CA ALA A 495 4.33 -35.84 -9.16
C ALA A 495 4.15 -36.30 -10.62
N GLY A 496 5.16 -36.13 -11.47
CA GLY A 496 5.09 -36.47 -12.89
C GLY A 496 4.11 -35.59 -13.67
N VAL A 497 4.13 -34.27 -13.41
CA VAL A 497 3.28 -33.30 -14.09
C VAL A 497 4.09 -32.25 -14.86
N ASP A 498 3.59 -31.85 -16.01
CA ASP A 498 4.36 -31.05 -16.97
C ASP A 498 4.22 -29.54 -16.78
N THR A 499 3.27 -29.11 -15.94
CA THR A 499 3.00 -27.69 -15.70
C THR A 499 3.00 -27.32 -14.22
N ILE A 500 3.64 -26.20 -13.89
CA ILE A 500 3.69 -25.62 -12.54
C ILE A 500 2.29 -25.31 -12.00
N ARG A 501 1.34 -25.08 -12.90
CA ARG A 501 -0.07 -24.80 -12.54
C ARG A 501 -0.77 -26.02 -11.94
N ASP A 502 -0.28 -27.23 -12.16
CA ASP A 502 -0.83 -28.45 -11.55
C ASP A 502 -0.35 -28.65 -10.11
N VAL A 503 0.76 -28.02 -9.72
CA VAL A 503 1.30 -28.12 -8.35
C VAL A 503 1.05 -26.88 -7.51
N ILE A 504 0.43 -25.84 -8.08
CA ILE A 504 -0.05 -24.65 -7.37
C ILE A 504 -1.58 -24.71 -7.28
N LEU A 505 -2.12 -24.60 -6.06
CA LEU A 505 -3.57 -24.68 -5.83
C LEU A 505 -4.32 -23.59 -6.61
N PHE A 506 -3.80 -22.37 -6.55
CA PHE A 506 -4.37 -21.19 -7.18
C PHE A 506 -3.29 -20.46 -7.99
N PRO A 507 -2.95 -20.95 -9.20
CA PRO A 507 -1.95 -20.30 -10.04
C PRO A 507 -2.44 -18.95 -10.52
N THR A 508 -1.53 -18.04 -10.84
CA THR A 508 -1.89 -16.75 -11.42
C THR A 508 -2.43 -16.97 -12.83
N LEU A 509 -3.62 -16.46 -13.11
CA LEU A 509 -4.28 -16.58 -14.41
C LEU A 509 -4.57 -15.20 -14.96
N ARG A 510 -4.60 -15.10 -16.29
CA ARG A 510 -5.09 -13.88 -16.94
C ARG A 510 -6.55 -13.65 -16.54
N PRO A 511 -6.99 -12.41 -16.26
CA PRO A 511 -8.41 -12.13 -16.04
C PRO A 511 -9.27 -12.59 -17.23
N GLU A 512 -10.49 -13.07 -16.98
CA GLU A 512 -11.45 -13.30 -18.08
C GLU A 512 -11.89 -11.93 -18.64
N GLU A 513 -12.05 -11.78 -19.96
CA GLU A 513 -12.61 -10.57 -20.57
C GLU A 513 -13.98 -10.25 -19.93
N GLY A 514 -14.11 -9.07 -19.31
CA GLY A 514 -15.31 -8.67 -18.56
C GLY A 514 -15.34 -9.07 -17.07
N ARG A 515 -14.26 -9.66 -16.54
CA ARG A 515 -13.99 -9.84 -15.11
C ARG A 515 -12.60 -9.33 -14.74
N ALA A 516 -12.35 -8.04 -14.96
CA ALA A 516 -11.41 -7.35 -14.07
C ALA A 516 -11.95 -7.52 -12.64
N GLY A 517 -11.07 -7.81 -11.67
CA GLY A 517 -11.49 -8.08 -10.29
C GLY A 517 -12.42 -6.99 -9.77
N PRO A 518 -13.37 -7.31 -8.87
CA PRO A 518 -14.23 -6.28 -8.33
C PRO A 518 -13.36 -5.20 -7.67
N GLU A 519 -13.62 -3.93 -7.98
CA GLU A 519 -13.29 -2.86 -7.02
C GLU A 519 -13.77 -3.30 -5.63
N PRO A 520 -13.06 -2.94 -4.54
CA PRO A 520 -13.47 -3.34 -3.19
C PRO A 520 -14.92 -2.92 -2.96
N ALA A 521 -15.81 -3.92 -2.99
CA ALA A 521 -17.23 -3.72 -2.83
C ALA A 521 -17.47 -3.13 -1.44
N LYS A 522 -18.08 -1.95 -1.41
CA LYS A 522 -18.77 -1.45 -0.21
C LYS A 522 -19.60 -2.57 0.36
N LEU A 523 -19.29 -2.99 1.59
CA LEU A 523 -20.13 -3.92 2.31
C LEU A 523 -21.35 -3.14 2.81
N ASP A 524 -22.34 -2.97 1.93
CA ASP A 524 -23.66 -2.45 2.29
C ASP A 524 -24.33 -3.43 3.25
N LEU A 525 -24.18 -3.19 4.56
CA LEU A 525 -25.01 -3.82 5.58
C LEU A 525 -26.35 -3.09 5.66
N ASP A 526 -27.15 -3.31 4.62
CA ASP A 526 -28.50 -2.78 4.48
C ASP A 526 -29.48 -3.63 5.32
N LEU A 527 -29.55 -3.36 6.62
CA LEU A 527 -30.62 -3.82 7.49
C LEU A 527 -31.83 -2.89 7.34
N ALA A 528 -32.59 -3.05 6.26
CA ALA A 528 -33.86 -2.36 6.08
C ALA A 528 -35.04 -3.22 6.53
N ALA A 529 -35.76 -2.78 7.57
CA ALA A 529 -37.12 -2.24 7.43
C ALA A 529 -37.95 -2.35 8.72
N GLY A 530 -38.40 -1.20 9.23
CA GLY A 530 -39.41 -1.11 10.29
C GLY A 530 -39.78 0.34 10.59
N ALA A 531 -40.71 0.89 9.80
CA ALA A 531 -41.17 2.28 9.92
C ALA A 531 -41.96 2.55 11.20
N ALA A 532 -41.47 3.48 12.03
CA ALA A 532 -42.25 4.42 12.83
C ALA A 532 -41.34 5.57 13.27
N ALA A 533 -41.78 6.82 13.07
CA ALA A 533 -41.01 8.03 13.36
C ALA A 533 -40.51 8.07 14.82
N ALA A 534 -39.19 8.11 15.00
CA ALA A 534 -38.50 8.26 16.28
C ALA A 534 -37.57 9.49 16.22
N PRO A 535 -37.30 10.16 17.36
CA PRO A 535 -36.61 11.45 17.40
C PRO A 535 -35.16 11.33 16.89
N GLY A 536 -34.66 12.40 16.26
CA GLY A 536 -33.37 12.43 15.57
C GLY A 536 -32.16 12.02 16.42
N PRO A 537 -31.06 11.61 15.78
CA PRO A 537 -29.87 11.12 16.46
C PRO A 537 -29.28 12.19 17.41
N PRO A 538 -28.66 11.76 18.53
CA PRO A 538 -27.99 12.68 19.44
C PRO A 538 -26.86 13.43 18.72
N PRO A 539 -26.57 14.69 19.11
CA PRO A 539 -25.57 15.50 18.44
C PRO A 539 -24.19 14.84 18.51
N LEU A 540 -23.46 14.85 17.40
CA LEU A 540 -22.11 14.31 17.24
C LEU A 540 -21.11 14.97 18.20
N ARG A 541 -21.33 16.25 18.54
CA ARG A 541 -20.50 17.05 19.46
C ARG A 541 -21.35 18.11 20.18
N THR A 542 -20.81 18.67 21.26
CA THR A 542 -21.40 19.84 21.90
C THR A 542 -21.15 21.08 21.02
N PRO A 543 -22.18 21.85 20.63
CA PRO A 543 -22.00 23.02 19.77
C PRO A 543 -21.18 24.08 20.50
N THR A 544 -20.05 24.46 19.93
CA THR A 544 -19.20 25.56 20.38
C THR A 544 -19.36 26.74 19.44
N ARG A 545 -19.93 27.84 19.94
CA ARG A 545 -20.11 29.04 19.12
C ARG A 545 -18.83 29.85 19.03
N TRP A 546 -18.46 30.23 17.81
CA TRP A 546 -17.51 31.30 17.57
C TRP A 546 -17.96 32.58 18.26
N SER A 547 -17.03 33.23 18.95
CA SER A 547 -17.22 34.59 19.46
C SER A 547 -16.24 35.51 18.74
N PRO A 548 -16.70 36.61 18.11
CA PRO A 548 -15.83 37.61 17.49
C PRO A 548 -14.88 38.35 18.46
N ARG A 549 -14.76 37.90 19.71
CA ARG A 549 -13.62 38.24 20.57
C ARG A 549 -12.39 37.55 20.00
N GLY A 550 -11.92 38.08 18.86
CA GLY A 550 -10.73 37.62 18.16
C GLY A 550 -9.57 37.49 19.12
N ARG A 551 -8.70 36.51 18.86
CA ARG A 551 -7.44 36.25 19.57
C ARG A 551 -6.94 37.54 20.22
N SER A 552 -7.04 37.64 21.54
CA SER A 552 -6.94 38.93 22.22
C SER A 552 -5.64 39.60 21.82
N ARG A 553 -5.65 40.92 21.58
CA ARG A 553 -4.40 41.69 21.40
C ARG A 553 -3.38 41.37 22.50
N ALA A 554 -3.86 40.97 23.67
CA ALA A 554 -3.05 40.47 24.78
C ALA A 554 -2.17 39.27 24.41
N THR A 555 -2.64 38.22 23.72
CA THR A 555 -1.76 37.08 23.37
C THR A 555 -0.61 37.48 22.44
N ARG A 556 -0.87 38.36 21.47
CA ARG A 556 0.17 38.93 20.59
C ARG A 556 1.15 39.80 21.35
N VAL A 557 0.67 40.66 22.25
CA VAL A 557 1.53 41.52 23.08
C VAL A 557 2.39 40.69 24.03
N LEU A 558 1.82 39.68 24.69
CA LEU A 558 2.55 38.78 25.58
C LEU A 558 3.61 37.98 24.82
N ALA A 559 3.32 37.50 23.61
CA ALA A 559 4.29 36.86 22.73
C ALA A 559 5.44 37.80 22.34
N TRP A 560 5.13 39.03 21.92
CA TRP A 560 6.13 40.04 21.60
C TRP A 560 7.03 40.38 22.79
N LEU A 561 6.44 40.58 23.97
CA LEU A 561 7.19 40.80 25.21
C LEU A 561 8.07 39.59 25.56
N THR A 562 7.57 38.38 25.31
CA THR A 562 8.34 37.15 25.54
C THR A 562 9.57 37.05 24.63
N ALA A 563 9.43 37.38 23.34
CA ALA A 563 10.54 37.45 22.42
C ALA A 563 11.56 38.54 22.80
N LEU A 564 11.07 39.72 23.20
CA LEU A 564 11.90 40.85 23.61
C LEU A 564 12.74 40.51 24.85
N LEU A 565 12.14 39.92 25.88
CA LEU A 565 12.84 39.53 27.11
C LEU A 565 13.82 38.38 26.84
N GLY A 566 13.43 37.40 26.01
CA GLY A 566 14.35 36.35 25.57
C GLY A 566 15.58 36.90 24.84
N LEU A 567 15.40 37.91 23.97
CA LEU A 567 16.50 38.61 23.31
C LEU A 567 17.36 39.42 24.30
N ALA A 568 16.72 40.07 25.29
CA ALA A 568 17.42 40.79 26.34
C ALA A 568 18.32 39.87 27.19
N SER A 569 17.89 38.63 27.45
CA SER A 569 18.70 37.62 28.14
C SER A 569 19.95 37.17 27.35
N LEU A 570 20.02 37.47 26.04
CA LEU A 570 21.19 37.22 25.18
C LEU A 570 22.16 38.40 25.09
N LEU A 571 21.74 39.62 25.46
CA LEU A 571 22.63 40.78 25.41
C LEU A 571 23.88 40.66 26.31
N PRO A 572 23.80 40.08 27.53
CA PRO A 572 24.96 39.97 28.40
C PRO A 572 26.02 38.96 27.93
N THR A 573 25.73 38.12 26.93
CA THR A 573 26.72 37.23 26.32
C THR A 573 27.53 37.90 25.21
N LEU A 574 27.19 39.15 24.84
CA LEU A 574 27.94 39.93 23.85
C LEU A 574 29.16 40.60 24.52
N PRO A 575 30.39 40.40 24.00
CA PRO A 575 31.64 40.84 24.65
C PRO A 575 31.74 42.35 24.95
N TRP A 576 30.94 43.17 24.27
CA TRP A 576 31.00 44.63 24.28
C TRP A 576 29.95 45.30 25.20
N VAL A 577 29.10 44.51 25.88
CA VAL A 577 27.96 44.99 26.69
C VAL A 577 28.20 44.81 28.21
N HIS A 578 29.45 44.66 28.67
CA HIS A 578 29.78 44.53 30.10
C HIS A 578 29.55 45.83 30.91
N LEU A 579 28.29 46.17 31.18
CA LEU A 579 27.87 47.11 32.22
C LEU A 579 27.78 46.34 33.55
N SER A 580 28.94 46.19 34.21
CA SER A 580 29.00 45.69 35.59
C SER A 580 28.52 46.78 36.55
N LEU A 581 27.25 46.74 36.97
CA LEU A 581 26.80 47.44 38.18
C LEU A 581 27.45 46.75 39.38
N GLY A 582 28.50 47.38 39.91
CA GLY A 582 29.43 46.81 40.88
C GLY A 582 28.81 46.39 42.22
N ILE A 583 28.26 45.19 42.28
CA ILE A 583 27.97 44.44 43.51
C ILE A 583 28.50 43.03 43.30
N ASN A 584 29.78 42.82 43.58
CA ASN A 584 30.50 41.60 43.23
C ASN A 584 31.36 41.13 44.41
N ASP A 585 30.84 40.25 45.27
CA ASP A 585 31.67 39.52 46.25
C ASP A 585 31.03 38.21 46.79
N LEU A 586 30.26 37.48 45.96
CA LEU A 586 29.63 36.21 46.41
C LEU A 586 29.89 34.99 45.52
N LEU A 587 30.42 35.16 44.31
CA LEU A 587 30.67 34.06 43.36
C LEU A 587 32.03 34.21 42.69
N THR A 588 32.72 33.09 42.46
CA THR A 588 34.03 33.09 41.79
C THR A 588 33.89 33.47 40.30
N ARG A 589 34.99 33.85 39.64
CA ARG A 589 34.98 34.28 38.23
C ARG A 589 34.48 33.18 37.29
N THR A 590 34.71 31.92 37.64
CA THR A 590 34.29 30.72 36.88
C THR A 590 32.80 30.42 37.04
N ASP A 591 32.22 30.63 38.23
CA ASP A 591 30.77 30.45 38.48
C ASP A 591 29.92 31.44 37.67
N ARG A 592 30.45 32.64 37.41
CA ARG A 592 29.74 33.66 36.63
C ARG A 592 29.56 33.24 35.17
N SER A 593 30.58 32.73 34.51
CA SER A 593 30.53 32.32 33.09
C SER A 593 29.42 31.28 32.84
N TYR A 594 29.27 30.29 33.72
CA TYR A 594 28.24 29.25 33.56
C TYR A 594 26.82 29.82 33.69
N LEU A 595 26.60 30.77 34.59
CA LEU A 595 25.31 31.44 34.74
C LEU A 595 24.99 32.37 33.55
N PHE A 596 25.98 32.83 32.77
CA PHE A 596 25.75 33.47 31.48
C PHE A 596 25.25 32.50 30.41
N THR A 597 25.84 31.31 30.33
CA THR A 597 25.41 30.25 29.41
C THR A 597 23.98 29.78 29.67
N VAL A 598 23.63 29.52 30.95
CA VAL A 598 22.27 29.13 31.34
C VAL A 598 21.24 30.22 31.02
N SER A 599 21.59 31.49 31.26
CA SER A 599 20.75 32.65 30.92
C SER A 599 20.49 32.75 29.41
N ALA A 600 21.49 32.45 28.57
CA ALA A 600 21.35 32.48 27.12
C ALA A 600 20.47 31.33 26.60
N VAL A 601 20.64 30.13 27.16
CA VAL A 601 19.78 28.96 26.89
C VAL A 601 18.32 29.26 27.20
N LEU A 602 18.03 29.87 28.35
CA LEU A 602 16.68 30.29 28.73
C LEU A 602 16.14 31.36 27.76
N GLY A 603 16.98 32.33 27.35
CA GLY A 603 16.63 33.36 26.38
C GLY A 603 16.23 32.81 25.01
N ILE A 604 17.01 31.87 24.47
CA ILE A 604 16.70 31.16 23.21
C ILE A 604 15.37 30.40 23.36
N GLY A 605 15.18 29.71 24.48
CA GLY A 605 13.92 29.02 24.79
C GLY A 605 12.70 29.94 24.75
N LEU A 606 12.81 31.13 25.37
CA LEU A 606 11.75 32.14 25.38
C LEU A 606 11.44 32.66 23.97
N ILE A 607 12.47 32.93 23.14
CA ILE A 607 12.30 33.35 21.74
C ILE A 607 11.55 32.28 20.94
N VAL A 608 11.93 31.01 21.04
CA VAL A 608 11.26 29.92 20.32
C VAL A 608 9.80 29.74 20.76
N VAL A 609 9.54 29.84 22.06
CA VAL A 609 8.19 29.70 22.64
C VAL A 609 7.27 30.86 22.26
N SER A 610 7.82 32.06 22.08
CA SER A 610 7.05 33.28 21.78
C SER A 610 6.12 33.14 20.56
N LEU A 611 6.58 32.50 19.49
CA LEU A 611 5.80 32.26 18.27
C LEU A 611 4.60 31.33 18.52
N GLN A 612 4.74 30.37 19.42
CA GLN A 612 3.69 29.43 19.78
C GLN A 612 2.72 30.02 20.82
N LEU A 613 3.23 30.91 21.66
CA LEU A 613 2.44 31.71 22.59
C LEU A 613 1.51 32.66 21.82
N ALA A 614 1.98 33.26 20.71
CA ALA A 614 1.16 34.07 19.81
C ALA A 614 -0.01 33.28 19.19
N ARG A 615 0.14 31.95 19.07
CA ARG A 615 -0.90 31.03 18.59
C ARG A 615 -1.85 30.55 19.70
N GLY A 616 -1.71 31.05 20.93
CA GLY A 616 -2.60 30.69 22.04
C GLY A 616 -2.39 29.26 22.57
N LYS A 617 -1.24 28.62 22.30
CA LYS A 617 -1.00 27.23 22.71
C LYS A 617 -0.80 27.10 24.22
N ARG A 618 -1.59 26.22 24.86
CA ARG A 618 -1.56 25.99 26.31
C ARG A 618 -0.21 25.46 26.80
N ARG A 619 0.45 24.62 26.01
CA ARG A 619 1.79 24.10 26.34
C ARG A 619 2.87 25.17 26.24
N ALA A 620 2.80 26.03 25.23
CA ALA A 620 3.71 27.16 25.09
C ALA A 620 3.59 28.11 26.29
N TRP A 621 2.37 28.38 26.75
CA TRP A 621 2.12 29.12 27.98
C TRP A 621 2.76 28.46 29.22
N ALA A 622 2.56 27.15 29.42
CA ALA A 622 3.13 26.44 30.56
C ALA A 622 4.66 26.45 30.54
N ILE A 623 5.27 26.31 29.36
CA ILE A 623 6.73 26.32 29.20
C ILE A 623 7.28 27.73 29.39
N ALA A 624 6.62 28.77 28.86
CA ALA A 624 6.98 30.15 29.13
C ALA A 624 6.96 30.47 30.63
N MET A 625 5.95 30.00 31.37
CA MET A 625 5.88 30.15 32.82
C MET A 625 7.10 29.53 33.54
N VAL A 626 7.52 28.33 33.11
CA VAL A 626 8.69 27.65 33.68
C VAL A 626 9.99 28.38 33.31
N LEU A 627 10.15 28.78 32.04
CA LEU A 627 11.34 29.48 31.56
C LEU A 627 11.51 30.84 32.24
N PHE A 628 10.44 31.62 32.40
CA PHE A 628 10.49 32.90 33.12
C PHE A 628 10.75 32.72 34.62
N ALA A 629 10.16 31.69 35.26
CA ALA A 629 10.46 31.40 36.67
C ALA A 629 11.93 31.00 36.86
N ALA A 630 12.48 30.17 35.97
CA ALA A 630 13.88 29.80 35.98
C ALA A 630 14.81 31.00 35.69
N ALA A 631 14.45 31.84 34.72
CA ALA A 631 15.20 33.05 34.38
C ALA A 631 15.25 34.01 35.58
N ALA A 632 14.12 34.27 36.23
CA ALA A 632 14.07 35.11 37.43
C ALA A 632 15.02 34.61 38.53
N VAL A 633 15.08 33.30 38.79
CA VAL A 633 16.01 32.70 39.77
C VAL A 633 17.47 32.90 39.33
N VAL A 634 17.78 32.63 38.06
CA VAL A 634 19.14 32.79 37.50
C VAL A 634 19.60 34.25 37.58
N HIS A 635 18.74 35.21 37.25
CA HIS A 635 19.04 36.65 37.32
C HIS A 635 19.22 37.17 38.77
N VAL A 636 18.65 36.48 39.78
CA VAL A 636 18.92 36.77 41.20
C VAL A 636 20.25 36.18 41.65
N VAL A 637 20.59 34.96 41.22
CA VAL A 637 21.77 34.21 41.69
C VAL A 637 23.07 34.67 41.01
N LYS A 638 23.03 34.99 39.71
CA LYS A 638 24.21 35.32 38.86
C LYS A 638 24.95 36.61 39.23
N GLY A 639 24.32 37.46 40.01
CA GLY A 639 24.72 38.83 40.29
C GLY A 639 23.43 39.65 40.22
N PRO A 640 23.06 40.41 41.26
CA PRO A 640 21.71 40.93 41.39
C PRO A 640 21.40 41.90 40.24
N ASP A 641 20.69 41.41 39.23
CA ASP A 641 19.99 42.21 38.22
C ASP A 641 18.52 42.27 38.62
N PRO A 642 18.16 43.13 39.60
CA PRO A 642 16.81 43.19 40.14
C PRO A 642 15.80 43.62 39.09
N ILE A 643 16.24 44.30 38.02
CA ILE A 643 15.36 44.77 36.95
C ILE A 643 14.96 43.58 36.07
N ALA A 644 15.93 42.78 35.60
CA ALA A 644 15.63 41.59 34.80
C ALA A 644 14.77 40.57 35.58
N ALA A 645 15.14 40.29 36.84
CA ALA A 645 14.36 39.38 37.69
C ALA A 645 12.92 39.87 37.95
N LEU A 646 12.72 41.20 38.10
CA LEU A 646 11.40 41.79 38.27
C LEU A 646 10.57 41.71 36.97
N LEU A 647 11.19 41.91 35.81
CA LEU A 647 10.53 41.79 34.51
C LEU A 647 10.09 40.35 34.24
N ASP A 648 10.93 39.36 34.53
CA ASP A 648 10.59 37.95 34.40
C ASP A 648 9.45 37.55 35.36
N ALA A 649 9.51 37.98 36.61
CA ALA A 649 8.44 37.75 37.59
C ALA A 649 7.12 38.44 37.19
N ALA A 650 7.18 39.67 36.65
CA ALA A 650 6.02 40.35 36.10
C ALA A 650 5.44 39.57 34.90
N MET A 651 6.29 38.91 34.11
CA MET A 651 5.85 38.07 33.00
C MET A 651 5.08 36.84 33.46
N VAL A 652 5.55 36.15 34.50
CA VAL A 652 4.84 35.04 35.14
C VAL A 652 3.44 35.47 35.60
N VAL A 653 3.33 36.64 36.24
CA VAL A 653 2.03 37.18 36.72
C VAL A 653 1.10 37.51 35.55
N ALA A 654 1.60 38.17 34.50
CA ALA A 654 0.79 38.52 33.34
C ALA A 654 0.36 37.26 32.55
N LEU A 655 1.24 36.28 32.33
CA LEU A 655 0.88 35.00 31.72
C LEU A 655 -0.18 34.25 32.54
N ALA A 656 -0.05 34.20 33.87
CA ALA A 656 -1.05 33.59 34.75
C ALA A 656 -2.40 34.32 34.68
N SER A 657 -2.40 35.65 34.60
CA SER A 657 -3.61 36.48 34.53
C SER A 657 -4.39 36.28 33.22
N TYR A 658 -3.68 36.01 32.12
CA TYR A 658 -4.27 35.73 30.80
C TYR A 658 -4.35 34.22 30.47
N ARG A 659 -4.28 33.33 31.48
CA ARG A 659 -4.29 31.86 31.29
C ARG A 659 -5.44 31.34 30.43
N THR A 660 -6.60 32.01 30.47
CA THR A 660 -7.81 31.59 29.76
C THR A 660 -7.76 31.89 28.27
N GLU A 661 -6.79 32.68 27.80
CA GLU A 661 -6.56 32.98 26.39
C GLU A 661 -5.73 31.88 25.69
N PHE A 662 -5.00 31.06 26.47
CA PHE A 662 -4.13 30.00 25.95
C PHE A 662 -4.84 28.63 25.94
N ARG A 663 -5.88 28.51 25.11
CA ARG A 663 -6.73 27.31 25.05
C ARG A 663 -6.30 26.29 23.99
N ALA A 664 -5.44 26.67 23.04
CA ALA A 664 -5.11 25.79 21.92
C ALA A 664 -4.33 24.56 22.43
N HIS A 665 -4.84 23.38 22.10
CA HIS A 665 -4.27 22.11 22.55
C HIS A 665 -2.99 21.79 21.74
N GLY A 666 -2.01 21.14 22.40
CA GLY A 666 -0.89 20.50 21.71
C GLY A 666 -1.15 19.00 21.62
N GLU A 667 -0.71 18.34 20.53
CA GLU A 667 -0.96 16.91 20.35
C GLU A 667 -0.11 16.02 21.29
N PRO A 668 -0.64 14.90 21.82
CA PRO A 668 0.13 13.98 22.68
C PRO A 668 1.34 13.32 21.99
N SER A 669 1.28 13.14 20.67
CA SER A 669 2.30 12.48 19.83
C SER A 669 3.64 13.24 19.80
N SER A 670 3.62 14.56 19.62
CA SER A 670 4.83 15.41 19.65
C SER A 670 5.54 15.34 21.00
N LEU A 671 4.76 15.24 22.08
CA LEU A 671 5.31 15.09 23.44
C LEU A 671 5.98 13.74 23.62
N ARG A 672 5.37 12.66 23.11
CA ARG A 672 5.98 11.32 23.11
C ARG A 672 7.30 11.32 22.32
N GLN A 673 7.35 11.93 21.14
CA GLN A 673 8.57 12.04 20.34
C GLN A 673 9.65 12.89 21.03
N ALA A 674 9.28 14.02 21.63
CA ALA A 674 10.22 14.83 22.41
C ALA A 674 10.74 14.08 23.65
N ILE A 675 9.89 13.30 24.34
CA ILE A 675 10.29 12.46 25.48
C ILE A 675 11.23 11.33 25.04
N LEU A 676 10.98 10.70 23.90
CA LEU A 676 11.83 9.64 23.35
C LEU A 676 13.15 10.18 22.78
N PHE A 677 13.17 11.41 22.29
CA PHE A 677 14.37 12.08 21.79
C PHE A 677 15.42 12.30 22.88
N VAL A 678 15.01 12.71 24.08
CA VAL A 678 15.95 13.02 25.18
C VAL A 678 16.89 11.84 25.54
N PRO A 679 16.42 10.63 25.86
CA PRO A 679 17.31 9.53 26.20
C PRO A 679 18.17 9.08 25.03
N PHE A 680 17.64 9.10 23.80
CA PHE A 680 18.41 8.77 22.60
C PHE A 680 19.53 9.79 22.34
N TYR A 681 19.21 11.08 22.42
CA TYR A 681 20.17 12.16 22.24
C TYR A 681 21.28 12.12 23.30
N LEU A 682 20.92 11.92 24.56
CA LEU A 682 21.89 11.78 25.66
C LEU A 682 22.76 10.53 25.51
N LEU A 683 22.24 9.44 24.93
CA LEU A 683 23.04 8.25 24.61
C LEU A 683 24.07 8.56 23.53
N VAL A 684 23.66 9.20 22.42
CA VAL A 684 24.56 9.58 21.32
C VAL A 684 25.67 10.52 21.81
N VAL A 685 25.33 11.55 22.58
CA VAL A 685 26.33 12.44 23.19
C VAL A 685 27.22 11.68 24.18
N GLY A 686 26.66 10.75 24.95
CA GLY A 686 27.41 9.90 25.87
C GLY A 686 28.46 9.04 25.16
N VAL A 687 28.09 8.43 24.03
CA VAL A 687 29.01 7.67 23.17
C VAL A 687 30.07 8.58 22.58
N PHE A 688 29.69 9.75 22.05
CA PHE A 688 30.63 10.74 21.55
C PHE A 688 31.66 11.16 22.61
N GLY A 689 31.22 11.51 23.82
CA GLY A 689 32.11 11.90 24.90
C GLY A 689 33.01 10.77 25.39
N LEU A 690 32.47 9.54 25.49
CA LEU A 690 33.24 8.35 25.85
C LEU A 690 34.34 8.06 24.83
N VAL A 691 34.02 7.99 23.54
CA VAL A 691 34.99 7.72 22.47
C VAL A 691 36.04 8.83 22.39
N SER A 692 35.61 10.09 22.47
CA SER A 692 36.53 11.25 22.45
C SER A 692 37.51 11.25 23.64
N LEU A 693 37.07 10.86 24.84
CA LEU A 693 37.95 10.79 26.00
C LEU A 693 38.86 9.55 25.95
N LEU A 694 38.35 8.40 25.51
CA LEU A 694 39.15 7.18 25.37
C LEU A 694 40.29 7.32 24.35
N THR A 695 40.04 8.03 23.24
CA THR A 695 41.08 8.32 22.23
C THR A 695 42.18 9.24 22.75
N GLN A 696 41.91 10.00 23.83
CA GLN A 696 42.86 10.91 24.47
C GLN A 696 43.39 10.38 25.81
N ARG A 697 43.14 9.10 26.16
CA ARG A 697 43.45 8.54 27.49
C ARG A 697 44.91 8.73 27.94
N ASP A 698 45.85 8.72 26.99
CA ASP A 698 47.28 8.81 27.27
C ASP A 698 47.75 10.28 27.45
N PHE A 699 46.85 11.25 27.20
CA PHE A 699 47.09 12.70 27.22
C PHE A 699 46.12 13.45 28.15
N VAL A 700 45.44 12.72 29.04
CA VAL A 700 44.45 13.24 30.00
C VAL A 700 44.92 12.99 31.43
N THR A 701 44.82 14.00 32.28
CA THR A 701 45.15 13.91 33.71
C THR A 701 43.99 14.43 34.57
N PRO A 702 43.58 13.76 35.66
CA PRO A 702 44.00 12.42 36.09
C PRO A 702 43.50 11.30 35.16
N GLU A 703 43.89 10.05 35.40
CA GLU A 703 43.43 8.88 34.64
C GLU A 703 41.90 8.81 34.53
N LEU A 704 41.42 8.34 33.38
CA LEU A 704 40.00 8.27 33.08
C LEU A 704 39.25 7.38 34.08
N SER A 705 38.22 7.97 34.70
CA SER A 705 37.25 7.26 35.52
C SER A 705 35.86 7.37 34.90
N PHE A 706 35.00 6.38 35.17
CA PHE A 706 33.61 6.41 34.72
C PHE A 706 32.88 7.68 35.19
N GLY A 707 33.07 8.06 36.47
CA GLY A 707 32.48 9.27 37.05
C GLY A 707 32.94 10.55 36.35
N GLY A 708 34.25 10.69 36.11
CA GLY A 708 34.79 11.87 35.44
C GLY A 708 34.42 11.94 33.95
N ILE A 709 34.24 10.81 33.25
CA ILE A 709 33.76 10.79 31.86
C ILE A 709 32.33 11.31 31.78
N VAL A 710 31.46 10.84 32.67
CA VAL A 710 30.05 11.27 32.75
C VAL A 710 29.98 12.76 33.11
N GLU A 711 30.75 13.21 34.10
CA GLU A 711 30.80 14.61 34.54
C GLU A 711 31.30 15.53 33.42
N THR A 712 32.38 15.18 32.73
CA THR A 712 32.93 15.99 31.62
C THR A 712 31.98 16.03 30.42
N THR A 713 31.38 14.89 30.05
CA THR A 713 30.54 14.78 28.85
C THR A 713 29.21 15.50 29.02
N TYR A 714 28.48 15.23 30.10
CA TYR A 714 27.17 15.82 30.33
C TYR A 714 27.24 17.18 31.00
N GLY A 715 28.29 17.46 31.79
CA GLY A 715 28.60 18.81 32.28
C GLY A 715 28.94 19.75 31.13
N GLY A 716 29.74 19.29 30.16
CA GLY A 716 30.12 20.04 28.97
C GLY A 716 28.94 20.47 28.10
N LEU A 717 27.83 19.70 28.04
CA LEU A 717 26.60 20.11 27.37
C LEU A 717 26.00 21.43 27.93
N LEU A 718 26.25 21.69 29.21
CA LEU A 718 25.83 22.91 29.92
C LEU A 718 26.95 23.95 30.00
N GLY A 719 28.09 23.63 29.37
CA GLY A 719 29.30 24.44 29.38
C GLY A 719 30.14 24.31 30.65
N PHE A 720 29.93 23.29 31.50
CA PHE A 720 30.77 23.04 32.68
C PHE A 720 32.07 22.32 32.30
N ASP A 721 33.18 22.71 32.95
CA ASP A 721 34.44 22.00 32.83
C ASP A 721 34.43 20.70 33.66
N GLY A 722 35.00 19.63 33.11
CA GLY A 722 35.16 18.36 33.81
C GLY A 722 36.42 18.30 34.69
N PRO A 723 36.62 17.20 35.44
CA PRO A 723 37.80 17.03 36.31
C PRO A 723 39.12 16.80 35.56
N TYR A 724 39.11 16.79 34.23
CA TYR A 724 40.24 16.43 33.38
C TYR A 724 40.97 17.65 32.80
N SER A 725 42.30 17.62 32.85
CA SER A 725 43.19 18.47 32.07
C SER A 725 43.77 17.72 30.87
N PHE A 726 43.78 18.39 29.72
CA PHE A 726 44.24 17.83 28.44
C PHE A 726 45.61 18.42 28.07
N GLU A 727 46.57 17.58 27.70
CA GLU A 727 47.89 18.06 27.24
C GLU A 727 47.81 18.68 25.83
N HIS A 728 46.94 18.17 24.97
CA HIS A 728 46.71 18.69 23.64
C HIS A 728 45.77 19.91 23.66
N ARG A 729 46.35 21.10 23.49
CA ARG A 729 45.61 22.38 23.50
C ARG A 729 44.47 22.46 22.49
N LEU A 730 44.64 21.92 21.28
CA LEU A 730 43.59 21.89 20.25
C LEU A 730 42.39 21.05 20.69
N PHE A 731 42.63 19.92 21.34
CA PHE A 731 41.55 19.07 21.87
C PHE A 731 40.86 19.73 23.06
N ALA A 732 41.63 20.34 23.97
CA ALA A 732 41.11 21.06 25.13
C ALA A 732 40.13 22.18 24.74
N GLU A 733 40.48 22.98 23.74
CA GLU A 733 39.64 24.09 23.25
C GLU A 733 38.44 23.56 22.43
N PHE A 734 38.66 22.59 21.53
CA PHE A 734 37.59 22.06 20.66
C PHE A 734 36.55 21.20 21.39
N PHE A 735 36.97 20.34 22.32
CA PHE A 735 36.08 19.35 22.93
C PHE A 735 35.02 19.98 23.83
N GLY A 736 35.40 20.97 24.64
CA GLY A 736 34.47 21.74 25.46
C GLY A 736 33.46 22.53 24.61
N ASP A 737 33.95 23.23 23.58
CA ASP A 737 33.10 23.99 22.66
C ASP A 737 32.14 23.09 21.87
N ALA A 738 32.60 21.91 21.43
CA ALA A 738 31.78 20.93 20.72
C ALA A 738 30.65 20.39 21.61
N LEU A 739 30.92 20.07 22.88
CA LEU A 739 29.88 19.64 23.82
C LEU A 739 28.86 20.74 24.08
N LEU A 740 29.29 21.99 24.25
CA LEU A 740 28.38 23.13 24.42
C LEU A 740 27.50 23.35 23.19
N VAL A 741 28.08 23.28 21.98
CA VAL A 741 27.33 23.39 20.71
C VAL A 741 26.32 22.25 20.59
N LEU A 742 26.70 21.01 20.93
CA LEU A 742 25.77 19.89 20.99
C LEU A 742 24.65 20.17 22.00
N GLY A 743 24.93 20.71 23.19
CA GLY A 743 23.91 21.07 24.17
C GLY A 743 22.89 22.07 23.63
N ILE A 744 23.34 23.11 22.93
CA ILE A 744 22.48 24.12 22.29
C ILE A 744 21.66 23.48 21.15
N VAL A 745 22.29 22.68 20.28
CA VAL A 745 21.61 22.01 19.16
C VAL A 745 20.56 21.02 19.68
N GLY A 746 20.90 20.20 20.67
CA GLY A 746 19.99 19.26 21.32
C GLY A 746 18.79 19.96 21.95
N LEU A 747 19.01 21.10 22.61
CA LEU A 747 17.92 21.92 23.15
C LEU A 747 17.02 22.49 22.05
N LEU A 748 17.60 23.05 20.98
CA LEU A 748 16.86 23.59 19.85
C LEU A 748 16.02 22.49 19.16
N LEU A 749 16.59 21.30 18.97
CA LEU A 749 15.89 20.14 18.43
C LEU A 749 14.77 19.66 19.36
N PHE A 750 15.03 19.59 20.67
CA PHE A 750 14.01 19.24 21.66
C PHE A 750 12.84 20.23 21.66
N LEU A 751 13.13 21.54 21.67
CA LEU A 751 12.11 22.59 21.59
C LEU A 751 11.37 22.53 20.25
N PHE A 752 12.07 22.29 19.14
CA PHE A 752 11.46 22.09 17.83
C PHE A 752 10.49 20.91 17.84
N LEU A 753 10.89 19.73 18.33
CA LEU A 753 10.05 18.54 18.41
C LEU A 753 8.85 18.73 19.34
N LEU A 754 9.05 19.42 20.47
CA LEU A 754 8.02 19.71 21.45
C LEU A 754 6.92 20.65 20.91
N PHE A 755 7.28 21.53 19.99
CA PHE A 755 6.40 22.55 19.43
C PHE A 755 6.02 22.37 17.95
N ARG A 756 6.58 21.35 17.29
CA ARG A 756 6.25 20.99 15.91
C ARG A 756 4.75 20.74 15.83
N PRO A 757 3.99 21.50 15.04
CA PRO A 757 2.63 21.12 14.72
C PRO A 757 2.74 19.82 13.94
N LEU A 758 2.26 18.71 14.52
CA LEU A 758 1.98 17.54 13.71
C LEU A 758 0.87 17.96 12.73
N VAL A 759 1.12 17.73 11.45
CA VAL A 759 0.05 17.66 10.46
C VAL A 759 -0.82 16.50 10.92
N ARG A 760 -2.10 16.78 11.19
CA ARG A 760 -3.08 15.74 11.53
C ARG A 760 -3.39 15.00 10.24
N ASP A 761 -2.44 14.18 9.83
CA ASP A 761 -2.39 13.53 8.53
C ASP A 761 -3.01 12.15 8.62
N ARG A 762 -4.29 12.12 9.04
CA ARG A 762 -5.11 10.94 8.83
C ARG A 762 -5.97 11.26 7.62
N ALA A 763 -5.80 10.48 6.55
CA ALA A 763 -6.85 10.36 5.55
C ALA A 763 -8.18 10.20 6.32
N PRO A 764 -9.22 11.00 6.02
CA PRO A 764 -10.47 10.90 6.73
C PRO A 764 -10.93 9.44 6.69
N ALA A 765 -11.33 8.90 7.85
CA ALA A 765 -11.86 7.54 7.94
C ALA A 765 -12.96 7.37 6.89
N GLU A 766 -13.11 6.16 6.36
CA GLU A 766 -14.04 5.89 5.24
C GLU A 766 -15.46 6.37 5.57
N GLU A 767 -15.91 6.19 6.81
CA GLU A 767 -17.18 6.70 7.35
C GLU A 767 -17.35 8.23 7.17
N ALA A 768 -16.29 9.01 7.37
CA ALA A 768 -16.31 10.46 7.19
C ALA A 768 -16.37 10.85 5.71
N ARG A 769 -15.76 10.06 4.81
CA ARG A 769 -15.85 10.28 3.36
C ARG A 769 -17.24 9.95 2.83
N GLU A 770 -17.84 8.86 3.28
CA GLU A 770 -19.21 8.48 2.90
C GLU A 770 -20.22 9.52 3.39
N ARG A 771 -20.09 9.95 4.64
CA ARG A 771 -20.95 11.02 5.17
C ARG A 771 -20.80 12.34 4.40
N ALA A 772 -19.58 12.67 3.96
CA ALA A 772 -19.35 13.84 3.12
C ALA A 772 -20.06 13.70 1.76
N ARG A 773 -19.97 12.53 1.13
CA ARG A 773 -20.70 12.22 -0.13
C ARG A 773 -22.21 12.38 0.03
N GLU A 774 -22.79 11.89 1.13
CA GLU A 774 -24.23 12.04 1.42
C GLU A 774 -24.65 13.51 1.52
N VAL A 775 -23.92 14.31 2.30
CA VAL A 775 -24.22 15.74 2.49
C VAL A 775 -24.05 16.51 1.17
N VAL A 776 -23.01 16.20 0.37
CA VAL A 776 -22.82 16.79 -0.96
C VAL A 776 -23.93 16.39 -1.91
N ARG A 777 -24.37 15.13 -1.92
CA ARG A 777 -25.49 14.68 -2.77
C ARG A 777 -26.81 15.33 -2.39
N ALA A 778 -27.05 15.52 -1.09
CA ALA A 778 -28.29 16.12 -0.58
C ALA A 778 -28.32 17.66 -0.72
N HIS A 779 -27.18 18.34 -0.53
CA HIS A 779 -27.13 19.80 -0.34
C HIS A 779 -26.07 20.53 -1.20
N GLY A 780 -25.25 19.81 -1.96
CA GLY A 780 -24.16 20.35 -2.78
C GLY A 780 -24.62 21.07 -4.04
N SER A 781 -25.19 22.26 -3.87
CA SER A 781 -25.76 23.07 -4.96
C SER A 781 -24.82 24.09 -5.61
N ASP A 782 -23.67 24.33 -4.98
CA ASP A 782 -22.64 25.17 -5.55
C ASP A 782 -21.81 24.40 -6.60
N THR A 783 -21.30 25.10 -7.61
CA THR A 783 -20.47 24.48 -8.65
C THR A 783 -19.16 23.91 -8.13
N LEU A 784 -18.72 24.33 -6.94
CA LEU A 784 -17.53 23.81 -6.27
C LEU A 784 -17.83 22.70 -5.25
N ALA A 785 -19.10 22.41 -4.98
CA ALA A 785 -19.50 21.53 -3.88
C ALA A 785 -18.99 20.10 -4.06
N TYR A 786 -18.98 19.57 -5.30
CA TYR A 786 -18.51 18.22 -5.56
C TYR A 786 -17.00 18.07 -5.33
N PHE A 787 -16.21 19.10 -5.63
CA PHE A 787 -14.75 19.10 -5.38
C PHE A 787 -14.39 19.10 -3.89
N ALA A 788 -15.35 19.32 -2.98
CA ALA A 788 -15.15 19.07 -1.56
C ALA A 788 -14.81 17.59 -1.27
N LEU A 789 -15.22 16.66 -2.14
CA LEU A 789 -15.00 15.21 -2.01
C LEU A 789 -13.59 14.75 -2.41
N ARG A 790 -12.67 15.68 -2.74
CA ARG A 790 -11.30 15.36 -3.12
C ARG A 790 -10.56 14.58 -2.03
N ARG A 791 -9.74 13.60 -2.44
CA ARG A 791 -9.11 12.61 -1.53
C ARG A 791 -8.17 13.20 -0.48
N ASP A 792 -7.60 14.36 -0.76
CA ASP A 792 -6.64 15.08 0.09
C ASP A 792 -7.30 16.04 1.11
N LYS A 793 -8.63 16.22 1.05
CA LYS A 793 -9.36 17.10 1.97
C LYS A 793 -9.77 16.35 3.24
N SER A 794 -9.70 17.05 4.37
CA SER A 794 -10.29 16.64 5.65
C SER A 794 -11.69 17.24 5.81
N TYR A 795 -12.57 16.56 6.53
CA TYR A 795 -13.95 17.01 6.75
C TYR A 795 -14.19 17.46 8.18
N PHE A 796 -14.79 18.64 8.33
CA PHE A 796 -15.43 19.07 9.55
C PHE A 796 -16.95 18.97 9.38
N PHE A 797 -17.64 18.26 10.28
CA PHE A 797 -19.10 18.18 10.30
C PHE A 797 -19.66 19.06 11.42
N SER A 798 -20.82 19.67 11.18
CA SER A 798 -21.59 20.35 12.22
C SER A 798 -21.96 19.40 13.36
N ALA A 799 -22.27 19.95 14.54
CA ALA A 799 -22.65 19.18 15.72
C ALA A 799 -23.87 18.27 15.48
N ASP A 800 -24.78 18.66 14.60
CA ASP A 800 -25.95 17.87 14.18
C ASP A 800 -25.68 16.93 12.99
N GLY A 801 -24.49 17.01 12.39
CA GLY A 801 -24.05 16.18 11.28
C GLY A 801 -24.75 16.45 9.94
N ARG A 802 -25.50 17.55 9.80
CA ARG A 802 -26.22 17.91 8.56
C ARG A 802 -25.41 18.77 7.59
N SER A 803 -24.37 19.45 8.07
CA SER A 803 -23.52 20.34 7.28
C SER A 803 -22.04 19.93 7.39
N LEU A 804 -21.24 20.29 6.39
CA LEU A 804 -19.80 20.07 6.37
C LEU A 804 -18.99 21.23 5.82
N VAL A 805 -17.72 21.28 6.23
CA VAL A 805 -16.66 22.13 5.68
C VAL A 805 -15.46 21.24 5.33
N ALA A 806 -15.08 21.20 4.05
CA ALA A 806 -13.91 20.45 3.59
C ALA A 806 -12.66 21.35 3.57
N TYR A 807 -11.58 20.93 4.22
CA TYR A 807 -10.38 21.75 4.40
C TYR A 807 -9.09 20.93 4.29
N ALA A 808 -8.00 21.58 3.89
CA ALA A 808 -6.64 21.05 3.99
C ALA A 808 -5.84 21.86 5.01
N TYR A 809 -5.05 21.20 5.86
CA TYR A 809 -4.22 21.91 6.83
C TYR A 809 -2.82 22.17 6.27
N VAL A 810 -2.44 23.45 6.13
CA VAL A 810 -1.12 23.84 5.63
C VAL A 810 -0.54 24.99 6.47
N ARG A 811 0.65 24.78 7.06
CA ARG A 811 1.42 25.79 7.84
C ARG A 811 0.62 26.57 8.90
N GLY A 812 -0.37 25.95 9.56
CA GLY A 812 -1.17 26.61 10.58
C GLY A 812 -2.48 27.21 10.07
N TYR A 813 -2.80 27.00 8.78
CA TYR A 813 -4.05 27.41 8.16
C TYR A 813 -4.90 26.19 7.79
N ALA A 814 -6.20 26.27 8.05
CA ALA A 814 -7.21 25.43 7.43
C ALA A 814 -7.64 26.11 6.13
N MET A 815 -7.15 25.60 5.01
CA MET A 815 -7.45 26.06 3.66
C MET A 815 -8.74 25.39 3.20
N VAL A 816 -9.83 26.15 3.10
CA VAL A 816 -11.16 25.67 2.71
C VAL A 816 -11.38 26.01 1.24
N ALA A 817 -11.79 25.03 0.44
CA ALA A 817 -12.25 25.27 -0.92
C ALA A 817 -13.78 25.31 -0.89
N ALA A 818 -14.37 26.41 -1.38
CA ALA A 818 -15.80 26.68 -1.43
C ALA A 818 -16.48 27.03 -0.08
N ASP A 819 -17.77 27.32 -0.17
CA ASP A 819 -18.66 27.61 0.96
C ASP A 819 -19.07 26.33 1.71
N PRO A 820 -19.50 26.42 3.00
CA PRO A 820 -20.04 25.29 3.73
C PRO A 820 -21.19 24.60 2.99
N ILE A 821 -21.23 23.27 3.05
CA ILE A 821 -22.21 22.44 2.33
C ILE A 821 -23.20 21.87 3.34
N GLY A 822 -24.49 22.16 3.17
CA GLY A 822 -25.56 21.75 4.07
C GLY A 822 -26.85 22.55 3.82
N PRO A 823 -27.88 22.40 4.67
CA PRO A 823 -29.08 23.21 4.59
C PRO A 823 -28.73 24.72 4.66
N PRO A 824 -29.29 25.58 3.78
CA PRO A 824 -28.94 27.00 3.72
C PRO A 824 -29.09 27.75 5.04
N GLU A 825 -30.06 27.37 5.87
CA GLU A 825 -30.31 27.92 7.20
C GLU A 825 -29.20 27.61 8.22
N ASP A 826 -28.44 26.53 8.02
CA ASP A 826 -27.39 26.08 8.95
C ASP A 826 -26.01 26.70 8.64
N ALA A 827 -25.86 27.37 7.49
CA ALA A 827 -24.59 27.88 6.98
C ALA A 827 -23.84 28.78 7.99
N GLY A 828 -24.58 29.58 8.77
CA GLY A 828 -23.99 30.39 9.83
C GLY A 828 -23.49 29.59 11.02
N GLU A 829 -24.26 28.59 11.46
CA GLU A 829 -23.94 27.78 12.63
C GLU A 829 -22.73 26.87 12.36
N VAL A 830 -22.70 26.19 11.21
CA VAL A 830 -21.54 25.37 10.83
C VAL A 830 -20.26 26.20 10.69
N LEU A 831 -20.36 27.44 10.19
CA LEU A 831 -19.23 28.34 10.08
C LEU A 831 -18.72 28.77 11.46
N ASP A 832 -19.62 29.07 12.41
CA ASP A 832 -19.25 29.38 13.79
C ASP A 832 -18.57 28.19 14.48
N GLU A 833 -19.09 26.97 14.30
CA GLU A 833 -18.50 25.77 14.87
C GLU A 833 -17.13 25.46 14.25
N PHE A 834 -16.97 25.63 12.93
CA PHE A 834 -15.71 25.39 12.24
C PHE A 834 -14.62 26.40 12.65
N LEU A 835 -14.97 27.68 12.76
CA LEU A 835 -14.03 28.71 13.24
C LEU A 835 -13.63 28.47 14.70
N ALA A 836 -14.57 28.05 15.55
CA ALA A 836 -14.28 27.65 16.93
C ALA A 836 -13.33 26.45 16.96
N TYR A 837 -13.58 25.43 16.13
CA TYR A 837 -12.70 24.27 15.98
C TYR A 837 -11.28 24.69 15.54
N CYS A 838 -11.14 25.55 14.53
CA CYS A 838 -9.85 26.08 14.10
C CYS A 838 -9.11 26.78 15.25
N ALA A 839 -9.80 27.61 16.03
CA ALA A 839 -9.19 28.29 17.17
C ALA A 839 -8.76 27.34 18.30
N GLU A 840 -9.50 26.26 18.57
CA GLU A 840 -9.11 25.24 19.55
C GLU A 840 -7.85 24.46 19.15
N GLN A 841 -7.60 24.34 17.84
CA GLN A 841 -6.38 23.75 17.30
C GLN A 841 -5.24 24.76 17.14
N GLY A 842 -5.51 26.06 17.33
CA GLY A 842 -4.56 27.15 17.08
C GLY A 842 -4.35 27.43 15.58
N TRP A 843 -5.28 27.00 14.73
CA TRP A 843 -5.28 27.21 13.28
C TRP A 843 -5.99 28.53 12.93
N LYS A 844 -5.67 29.09 11.77
CA LYS A 844 -6.44 30.16 11.12
C LYS A 844 -7.22 29.57 9.95
N ALA A 845 -8.39 30.07 9.63
CA ALA A 845 -9.16 29.66 8.46
C ALA A 845 -8.92 30.61 7.28
N ALA A 846 -8.78 30.05 6.09
CA ALA A 846 -8.75 30.77 4.83
C ALA A 846 -9.70 30.08 3.85
N PHE A 847 -10.76 30.77 3.45
CA PHE A 847 -11.74 30.25 2.50
C PHE A 847 -11.42 30.77 1.11
N LEU A 848 -11.35 29.85 0.16
CA LEU A 848 -10.98 30.08 -1.22
C LEU A 848 -12.20 29.89 -2.10
N ALA A 849 -12.37 30.78 -3.08
CA ALA A 849 -13.47 30.77 -4.03
C ALA A 849 -14.90 30.80 -3.41
N VAL A 850 -15.05 31.54 -2.32
CA VAL A 850 -16.35 31.87 -1.70
C VAL A 850 -17.19 32.69 -2.67
N ARG A 851 -18.49 32.40 -2.81
CA ARG A 851 -19.36 33.24 -3.66
C ARG A 851 -19.45 34.66 -3.14
N GLU A 852 -19.42 35.65 -4.04
CA GLU A 852 -19.48 37.06 -3.64
C GLU A 852 -20.74 37.37 -2.81
N ASP A 853 -21.86 36.71 -3.10
CA ASP A 853 -23.13 36.86 -2.38
C ASP A 853 -23.15 36.18 -1.01
N ALA A 854 -22.28 35.19 -0.76
CA ALA A 854 -22.09 34.57 0.56
C ALA A 854 -21.15 35.39 1.47
N THR A 855 -20.38 36.34 0.93
CA THR A 855 -19.41 37.14 1.72
C THR A 855 -19.97 37.89 2.93
N PRO A 856 -21.23 38.39 2.96
CA PRO A 856 -21.80 39.00 4.17
C PRO A 856 -21.78 38.07 5.39
N LEU A 857 -22.03 36.77 5.19
CA LEU A 857 -22.03 35.74 6.24
C LEU A 857 -20.70 35.68 6.99
N TYR A 858 -19.59 35.84 6.25
CA TYR A 858 -18.24 35.81 6.81
C TYR A 858 -17.85 37.15 7.45
N ARG A 859 -18.26 38.28 6.87
CA ARG A 859 -17.98 39.62 7.41
C ARG A 859 -18.62 39.84 8.78
N GLU A 860 -19.82 39.31 8.99
CA GLU A 860 -20.49 39.33 10.31
C GLU A 860 -19.68 38.63 11.41
N ARG A 861 -18.83 37.67 11.03
CA ARG A 861 -17.94 36.92 11.93
C ARG A 861 -16.55 37.52 12.07
N GLY A 862 -16.31 38.69 11.46
CA GLY A 862 -15.06 39.44 11.53
C GLY A 862 -14.01 39.07 10.49
N LEU A 863 -14.35 38.27 9.48
CA LEU A 863 -13.44 37.93 8.39
C LEU A 863 -13.48 38.97 7.27
N HIS A 864 -12.40 39.02 6.49
CA HIS A 864 -12.18 39.98 5.41
C HIS A 864 -12.24 39.28 4.05
N SER A 865 -13.13 39.76 3.17
CA SER A 865 -13.28 39.26 1.80
C SER A 865 -12.48 40.08 0.79
N LEU A 866 -11.78 39.40 -0.13
CA LEU A 866 -11.05 39.99 -1.25
C LEU A 866 -11.49 39.32 -2.56
N TYR A 867 -11.77 40.09 -3.61
CA TYR A 867 -12.11 39.53 -4.92
C TYR A 867 -10.99 38.63 -5.47
N LEU A 868 -11.37 37.44 -5.94
CA LEU A 868 -10.45 36.45 -6.49
C LEU A 868 -10.59 36.33 -8.01
N GLY A 869 -11.80 36.24 -8.55
CA GLY A 869 -12.04 35.99 -9.97
C GLY A 869 -13.49 35.64 -10.29
N ASP A 870 -13.76 35.30 -11.55
CA ASP A 870 -15.10 34.99 -12.05
C ASP A 870 -15.13 33.56 -12.64
N GLU A 871 -16.17 32.80 -12.33
CA GLU A 871 -16.45 31.49 -12.89
C GLU A 871 -17.39 31.61 -14.10
N ALA A 872 -17.09 30.92 -15.20
CA ALA A 872 -17.89 30.95 -16.42
C ALA A 872 -18.99 29.88 -16.40
N ILE A 873 -20.25 30.32 -16.37
CA ILE A 873 -21.45 29.47 -16.30
C ILE A 873 -22.24 29.55 -17.60
N LEU A 874 -22.37 28.44 -18.31
CA LEU A 874 -23.28 28.31 -19.44
C LEU A 874 -24.68 27.90 -18.96
N ARG A 875 -25.69 28.30 -19.74
CA ARG A 875 -27.10 27.90 -19.59
C ARG A 875 -27.49 26.99 -20.77
N PRO A 876 -27.32 25.66 -20.64
CA PRO A 876 -27.51 24.72 -21.74
C PRO A 876 -28.90 24.79 -22.39
N SER A 877 -29.96 24.99 -21.60
CA SER A 877 -31.35 25.12 -22.06
C SER A 877 -31.59 26.29 -23.02
N GLY A 878 -30.78 27.36 -22.94
CA GLY A 878 -30.82 28.51 -23.84
C GLY A 878 -29.64 28.61 -24.80
N PHE A 879 -28.72 27.63 -24.79
CA PHE A 879 -27.50 27.67 -25.57
C PHE A 879 -27.79 27.42 -27.05
N SER A 880 -27.31 28.31 -27.93
CA SER A 880 -27.49 28.19 -29.38
C SER A 880 -26.21 28.58 -30.11
N LEU A 881 -25.93 27.87 -31.20
CA LEU A 881 -24.84 28.21 -32.12
C LEU A 881 -25.24 29.31 -33.12
N GLU A 882 -26.48 29.80 -33.09
CA GLU A 882 -26.96 30.86 -33.97
C GLU A 882 -26.50 32.25 -33.50
N GLY A 883 -26.52 33.24 -34.40
CA GLY A 883 -26.14 34.61 -34.10
C GLY A 883 -24.68 34.98 -34.46
N ALA A 884 -24.42 36.28 -34.43
CA ALA A 884 -23.15 36.88 -34.86
C ALA A 884 -22.00 36.61 -33.88
N GLY A 885 -22.27 36.62 -32.57
CA GLY A 885 -21.29 36.34 -31.51
C GLY A 885 -20.73 34.91 -31.56
N MET A 886 -21.55 33.95 -32.01
CA MET A 886 -21.18 32.52 -32.07
C MET A 886 -20.44 32.11 -33.34
N LYS A 887 -20.07 33.06 -34.22
CA LYS A 887 -19.43 32.75 -35.52
C LYS A 887 -18.15 31.91 -35.37
N ALA A 888 -17.32 32.25 -34.39
CA ALA A 888 -16.05 31.55 -34.14
C ALA A 888 -16.29 30.10 -33.66
N VAL A 889 -17.15 29.93 -32.64
CA VAL A 889 -17.52 28.62 -32.09
C VAL A 889 -18.19 27.76 -33.16
N ARG A 890 -19.19 28.30 -33.88
CA ARG A 890 -19.88 27.61 -34.97
C ARG A 890 -18.91 27.18 -36.09
N SER A 891 -17.92 28.00 -36.41
CA SER A 891 -16.90 27.64 -37.39
C SER A 891 -16.00 26.50 -36.91
N ALA A 892 -15.65 26.47 -35.62
CA ALA A 892 -14.88 25.38 -35.02
C ALA A 892 -15.71 24.08 -35.00
N VAL A 893 -16.98 24.16 -34.58
CA VAL A 893 -17.92 23.04 -34.55
C VAL A 893 -18.06 22.40 -35.92
N ASN A 894 -18.32 23.23 -36.95
CA ASN A 894 -18.47 22.76 -38.32
C ASN A 894 -17.18 22.20 -38.93
N ARG A 895 -16.01 22.69 -38.51
CA ARG A 895 -14.71 22.21 -39.01
C ARG A 895 -14.39 20.84 -38.43
N VAL A 896 -14.42 20.71 -37.11
CA VAL A 896 -14.08 19.45 -36.41
C VAL A 896 -15.11 18.37 -36.71
N GLY A 897 -16.40 18.74 -36.80
CA GLY A 897 -17.51 17.83 -37.11
C GLY A 897 -17.50 17.25 -38.54
N ARG A 898 -16.59 17.67 -39.43
CA ARG A 898 -16.40 17.01 -40.73
C ARG A 898 -15.80 15.62 -40.56
N ASP A 899 -14.80 15.52 -39.69
CA ASP A 899 -13.98 14.32 -39.53
C ASP A 899 -14.25 13.61 -38.20
N HIS A 900 -14.94 14.26 -37.25
CA HIS A 900 -15.24 13.72 -35.92
C HIS A 900 -16.75 13.62 -35.65
N ARG A 901 -17.13 12.69 -34.78
CA ARG A 901 -18.45 12.50 -34.19
C ARG A 901 -18.39 12.84 -32.70
N PHE A 902 -19.43 13.50 -32.21
CA PHE A 902 -19.62 13.80 -30.80
C PHE A 902 -20.38 12.67 -30.12
N GLU A 903 -19.94 12.30 -28.92
CA GLU A 903 -20.57 11.29 -28.07
C GLU A 903 -20.69 11.85 -26.65
N LEU A 904 -21.88 11.70 -26.04
CA LEU A 904 -22.13 12.03 -24.64
C LEU A 904 -22.50 10.73 -23.94
N VAL A 905 -21.71 10.33 -22.97
CA VAL A 905 -21.80 9.01 -22.30
C VAL A 905 -21.72 9.24 -20.79
N ARG A 906 -22.46 8.47 -20.00
CA ARG A 906 -22.22 8.44 -18.55
C ARG A 906 -20.90 7.74 -18.29
N GLU A 907 -20.14 8.17 -17.28
CA GLU A 907 -18.86 7.52 -16.98
C GLU A 907 -19.06 6.05 -16.62
N SER A 908 -20.10 5.71 -15.85
CA SER A 908 -20.49 4.32 -15.54
C SER A 908 -20.90 3.46 -16.74
N GLU A 909 -21.16 4.07 -17.90
CA GLU A 909 -21.53 3.38 -19.15
C GLU A 909 -20.33 3.28 -20.12
N ALA A 910 -19.18 3.86 -19.76
CA ALA A 910 -17.97 3.79 -20.57
C ALA A 910 -17.34 2.39 -20.47
N PRO A 911 -17.08 1.69 -21.59
CA PRO A 911 -16.40 0.41 -21.56
C PRO A 911 -14.92 0.59 -21.16
N ALA A 912 -14.30 -0.47 -20.62
CA ALA A 912 -12.95 -0.39 -20.05
C ALA A 912 -11.88 0.07 -21.06
N ASP A 913 -12.00 -0.36 -22.33
CA ASP A 913 -11.13 0.07 -23.42
C ASP A 913 -11.20 1.59 -23.68
N LEU A 914 -12.40 2.17 -23.54
CA LEU A 914 -12.57 3.62 -23.61
C LEU A 914 -11.93 4.31 -22.41
N VAL A 915 -12.12 3.79 -21.19
CA VAL A 915 -11.50 4.37 -19.98
C VAL A 915 -9.97 4.40 -20.12
N ASP A 916 -9.36 3.30 -20.56
CA ASP A 916 -7.93 3.22 -20.83
C ASP A 916 -7.49 4.22 -21.92
N GLU A 917 -8.26 4.33 -23.01
CA GLU A 917 -8.01 5.31 -24.08
C GLU A 917 -8.07 6.76 -23.57
N LEU A 918 -9.02 7.09 -22.68
CA LEU A 918 -9.12 8.44 -22.08
C LEU A 918 -7.96 8.73 -21.14
N ASN A 919 -7.55 7.74 -20.33
CA ASN A 919 -6.43 7.89 -19.40
C ASN A 919 -5.09 8.01 -20.13
N GLN A 920 -4.93 7.33 -21.27
CA GLN A 920 -3.78 7.54 -22.16
C GLN A 920 -3.73 8.98 -22.67
N ILE A 921 -4.87 9.57 -23.07
CA ILE A 921 -4.94 10.99 -23.49
C ILE A 921 -4.55 11.92 -22.32
N SER A 922 -4.95 11.58 -21.09
CA SER A 922 -4.55 12.33 -19.89
C SER A 922 -3.05 12.24 -19.62
N ASP A 923 -2.42 11.08 -19.80
CA ASP A 923 -0.97 10.89 -19.65
C ASP A 923 -0.18 11.64 -20.75
N GLU A 924 -0.62 11.52 -22.02
CA GLU A 924 -0.04 12.26 -23.15
C GLU A 924 -0.10 13.78 -22.94
N TRP A 925 -1.21 14.28 -22.38
CA TRP A 925 -1.41 15.70 -22.12
C TRP A 925 -0.55 16.23 -20.97
N ARG A 926 -0.21 15.38 -19.98
CA ARG A 926 0.55 15.77 -18.78
C ARG A 926 2.06 15.85 -19.00
N GLU A 927 2.62 15.15 -19.99
CA GLU A 927 4.07 15.10 -20.26
C GLU A 927 4.94 14.83 -19.00
N GLY A 928 4.43 14.07 -18.02
CA GLY A 928 5.14 13.74 -16.77
C GLY A 928 5.10 14.82 -15.67
N ALA A 929 4.34 15.90 -15.82
CA ALA A 929 4.13 16.92 -14.77
C ALA A 929 3.02 16.52 -13.78
N SER A 930 3.15 16.94 -12.51
CA SER A 930 2.12 16.71 -11.48
C SER A 930 0.83 17.49 -11.77
N GLU A 931 -0.33 16.90 -11.47
CA GLU A 931 -1.64 17.53 -11.69
C GLU A 931 -1.85 18.81 -10.87
N ARG A 932 -2.58 19.76 -11.45
CA ARG A 932 -2.76 21.13 -10.95
C ARG A 932 -4.23 21.45 -10.70
N GLY A 933 -4.68 21.47 -9.44
CA GLY A 933 -5.99 22.05 -9.12
C GLY A 933 -6.58 21.65 -7.77
N PHE A 934 -6.55 22.53 -6.77
CA PHE A 934 -7.14 22.30 -5.43
C PHE A 934 -8.61 22.71 -5.30
N THR A 935 -9.06 23.65 -6.14
CA THR A 935 -10.39 24.25 -6.05
C THR A 935 -11.39 23.67 -7.05
N MET A 936 -10.95 23.21 -8.24
CA MET A 936 -11.87 22.79 -9.33
C MET A 936 -11.41 21.58 -10.16
N GLU A 937 -10.59 20.70 -9.59
CA GLU A 937 -10.23 19.42 -10.21
C GLU A 937 -10.22 18.34 -9.11
N LEU A 938 -10.75 17.15 -9.39
CA LEU A 938 -10.76 16.02 -8.46
C LEU A 938 -9.37 15.37 -8.29
N GLY A 939 -8.44 15.64 -9.22
CA GLY A 939 -7.09 15.08 -9.21
C GLY A 939 -7.09 13.56 -9.35
N THR A 940 -8.06 13.04 -10.10
CA THR A 940 -8.27 11.60 -10.35
C THR A 940 -8.50 11.37 -11.83
N ASP A 941 -7.89 10.30 -12.35
CA ASP A 941 -8.14 9.80 -13.70
C ASP A 941 -9.61 9.32 -13.87
N VAL A 942 -10.00 8.95 -15.09
CA VAL A 942 -11.31 8.37 -15.37
C VAL A 942 -11.33 6.94 -14.81
N GLU A 943 -12.30 6.61 -13.98
CA GLU A 943 -12.40 5.30 -13.31
C GLU A 943 -13.47 4.41 -13.96
N GLY A 944 -14.46 5.00 -14.64
CA GLY A 944 -15.51 4.24 -15.34
C GLY A 944 -16.64 3.71 -14.45
N VAL A 945 -16.71 4.17 -13.19
CA VAL A 945 -17.66 3.67 -12.18
C VAL A 945 -18.67 4.71 -11.68
N GLU A 946 -18.44 5.99 -11.96
CA GLU A 946 -19.25 7.10 -11.42
C GLU A 946 -20.56 7.30 -12.22
N GLU A 947 -21.71 6.99 -11.61
CA GLU A 947 -23.04 7.04 -12.27
C GLU A 947 -23.52 8.46 -12.62
N ASP A 948 -23.14 9.42 -11.78
CA ASP A 948 -23.56 10.82 -11.90
C ASP A 948 -22.58 11.64 -12.75
N PHE A 949 -21.51 11.04 -13.29
CA PHE A 949 -20.50 11.74 -14.09
C PHE A 949 -20.80 11.62 -15.57
N VAL A 950 -20.44 12.65 -16.33
CA VAL A 950 -20.70 12.70 -17.77
C VAL A 950 -19.40 12.95 -18.53
N LEU A 951 -19.17 12.12 -19.55
CA LEU A 951 -18.08 12.20 -20.50
C LEU A 951 -18.58 12.76 -21.82
N ALA A 952 -17.92 13.81 -22.33
CA ALA A 952 -18.17 14.37 -23.66
C ALA A 952 -16.94 14.11 -24.54
N LEU A 953 -17.12 13.33 -25.61
CA LEU A 953 -16.05 12.76 -26.41
C LEU A 953 -16.10 13.26 -27.86
N ALA A 954 -14.94 13.37 -28.48
CA ALA A 954 -14.80 13.60 -29.92
C ALA A 954 -14.04 12.43 -30.56
N ARG A 955 -14.78 11.57 -31.25
CA ARG A 955 -14.25 10.35 -31.90
C ARG A 955 -14.12 10.54 -33.40
N GLU A 956 -13.04 10.06 -34.01
CA GLU A 956 -12.87 10.08 -35.47
C GLU A 956 -13.95 9.24 -36.18
N LYS A 957 -14.51 9.74 -37.29
CA LYS A 957 -15.55 9.03 -38.05
C LYS A 957 -15.01 7.75 -38.66
N GLY A 958 -15.78 6.66 -38.55
CA GLY A 958 -15.38 5.32 -39.03
C GLY A 958 -14.96 4.35 -37.93
N GLY A 959 -15.17 4.70 -36.65
CA GLY A 959 -14.75 3.87 -35.50
C GLY A 959 -13.30 4.10 -35.09
N GLY A 960 -12.73 5.26 -35.43
CA GLY A 960 -11.36 5.60 -35.10
C GLY A 960 -11.18 6.02 -33.63
N ARG A 961 -9.97 6.47 -33.31
CA ARG A 961 -9.54 6.90 -31.97
C ARG A 961 -10.31 8.13 -31.45
N VAL A 962 -10.28 8.33 -30.14
CA VAL A 962 -10.74 9.56 -29.46
C VAL A 962 -9.65 10.62 -29.56
N ALA A 963 -10.01 11.79 -30.08
CA ALA A 963 -9.11 12.93 -30.24
C ALA A 963 -9.01 13.81 -28.97
N GLY A 964 -10.03 13.76 -28.11
CA GLY A 964 -10.09 14.47 -26.84
C GLY A 964 -11.43 14.32 -26.14
N PHE A 965 -11.47 14.67 -24.86
CA PHE A 965 -12.65 14.52 -24.01
C PHE A 965 -12.77 15.62 -22.94
N LEU A 966 -14.00 15.79 -22.45
CA LEU A 966 -14.32 16.53 -21.23
C LEU A 966 -14.97 15.57 -20.23
N ARG A 967 -14.61 15.71 -18.94
CA ARG A 967 -15.27 15.03 -17.82
C ARG A 967 -15.99 16.05 -16.96
N PHE A 968 -17.24 15.75 -16.59
CA PHE A 968 -18.09 16.64 -15.82
C PHE A 968 -18.59 15.96 -14.54
N VAL A 969 -18.52 16.69 -13.43
CA VAL A 969 -19.04 16.29 -12.11
C VAL A 969 -20.39 16.95 -11.83
N PRO A 970 -21.29 16.32 -11.06
CA PRO A 970 -22.64 16.83 -10.85
C PRO A 970 -22.69 18.00 -9.85
N CYS A 971 -23.60 18.93 -10.10
CA CYS A 971 -24.06 19.96 -9.17
C CYS A 971 -25.50 19.65 -8.77
N TYR A 972 -25.75 19.41 -7.48
CA TYR A 972 -27.05 18.96 -6.99
C TYR A 972 -27.96 20.14 -6.59
N GLY A 973 -29.13 19.86 -6.01
CA GLY A 973 -30.04 20.90 -5.49
C GLY A 973 -31.05 21.44 -6.50
N ALA A 974 -31.54 22.67 -6.26
CA ALA A 974 -32.73 23.21 -6.92
C ALA A 974 -32.54 23.62 -8.40
N ASP A 975 -31.30 23.88 -8.83
CA ASP A 975 -30.90 24.18 -10.21
C ASP A 975 -29.76 23.20 -10.57
N PRO A 976 -30.10 21.92 -10.84
CA PRO A 976 -29.11 20.86 -11.03
C PRO A 976 -28.31 21.09 -12.33
N GLY A 977 -27.04 20.74 -12.27
CA GLY A 977 -26.09 21.07 -13.33
C GLY A 977 -24.85 20.19 -13.32
N TYR A 978 -23.85 20.63 -14.06
CA TYR A 978 -22.55 19.98 -14.12
C TYR A 978 -21.42 21.01 -14.03
N SER A 979 -20.30 20.63 -13.45
CA SER A 979 -19.05 21.39 -13.45
C SER A 979 -17.97 20.63 -14.20
N LEU A 980 -17.17 21.33 -15.01
CA LEU A 980 -16.04 20.74 -15.71
C LEU A 980 -14.95 20.34 -14.71
N ASP A 981 -14.53 19.08 -14.77
CA ASP A 981 -13.44 18.51 -13.98
C ASP A 981 -12.19 18.35 -14.85
N LEU A 982 -12.25 17.49 -15.89
CA LEU A 982 -11.13 17.28 -16.80
C LEU A 982 -11.41 17.84 -18.20
N MET A 983 -10.38 18.45 -18.78
CA MET A 983 -10.37 18.88 -20.18
C MET A 983 -9.07 18.44 -20.84
N ARG A 984 -9.13 17.38 -21.65
CA ARG A 984 -7.95 16.73 -22.23
C ARG A 984 -8.10 16.56 -23.74
N ARG A 985 -6.98 16.70 -24.45
CA ARG A 985 -6.92 16.49 -25.90
C ARG A 985 -5.54 15.97 -26.29
N ARG A 986 -5.48 15.17 -27.35
CA ARG A 986 -4.20 14.73 -27.92
C ARG A 986 -3.44 15.92 -28.50
N THR A 987 -2.11 15.82 -28.54
CA THR A 987 -1.23 16.90 -29.02
C THR A 987 -1.42 17.20 -30.51
N ASP A 988 -1.80 16.20 -31.30
CA ASP A 988 -2.08 16.27 -32.73
C ASP A 988 -3.55 16.64 -33.07
N ALA A 989 -4.38 16.92 -32.06
CA ALA A 989 -5.79 17.22 -32.23
C ALA A 989 -6.05 18.47 -33.10
N ALA A 990 -7.11 18.42 -33.92
CA ALA A 990 -7.51 19.51 -34.79
C ALA A 990 -7.79 20.81 -34.02
N ASN A 991 -7.36 21.94 -34.61
CA ASN A 991 -7.64 23.27 -34.06
C ASN A 991 -9.15 23.49 -33.93
N GLY A 992 -9.61 23.84 -32.72
CA GLY A 992 -11.02 24.03 -32.39
C GLY A 992 -11.71 22.82 -31.75
N LEU A 993 -10.97 21.74 -31.42
CA LEU A 993 -11.54 20.55 -30.77
C LEU A 993 -12.18 20.87 -29.41
N THR A 994 -11.56 21.70 -28.59
CA THR A 994 -12.12 22.09 -27.29
C THR A 994 -13.40 22.90 -27.46
N GLU A 995 -13.45 23.85 -28.41
CA GLU A 995 -14.69 24.55 -28.77
C GLU A 995 -15.78 23.60 -29.27
N TYR A 996 -15.41 22.58 -30.05
CA TYR A 996 -16.33 21.54 -30.50
C TYR A 996 -16.91 20.73 -29.33
N LEU A 997 -16.08 20.29 -28.40
CA LEU A 997 -16.50 19.51 -27.23
C LEU A 997 -17.41 20.32 -26.31
N ILE A 998 -17.02 21.54 -25.92
CA ILE A 998 -17.81 22.39 -25.02
C ILE A 998 -19.17 22.73 -25.64
N ALA A 999 -19.21 23.14 -26.91
CA ALA A 999 -20.44 23.53 -27.56
C ALA A 999 -21.42 22.36 -27.73
N ASN A 1000 -20.94 21.18 -28.15
CA ASN A 1000 -21.79 20.00 -28.29
C ASN A 1000 -22.20 19.42 -26.93
N ALA A 1001 -21.36 19.52 -25.90
CA ALA A 1001 -21.74 19.17 -24.53
C ALA A 1001 -22.86 20.08 -24.02
N ALA A 1002 -22.75 21.40 -24.21
CA ALA A 1002 -23.82 22.33 -23.85
C ALA A 1002 -25.13 22.04 -24.60
N LEU A 1003 -25.08 21.74 -25.90
CA LEU A 1003 -26.28 21.36 -26.66
C LEU A 1003 -26.88 20.02 -26.20
N GLY A 1004 -26.04 19.00 -25.97
CA GLY A 1004 -26.48 17.66 -25.55
C GLY A 1004 -27.05 17.62 -24.13
N LEU A 1005 -26.41 18.33 -23.20
CA LEU A 1005 -26.91 18.49 -21.83
C LEU A 1005 -28.19 19.33 -21.79
N GLY A 1006 -28.28 20.39 -22.61
CA GLY A 1006 -29.49 21.19 -22.76
C GLY A 1006 -30.68 20.37 -23.26
N ALA A 1007 -30.47 19.47 -24.23
CA ALA A 1007 -31.50 18.55 -24.69
C ALA A 1007 -31.94 17.55 -23.61
N SER A 1008 -31.10 17.31 -22.61
CA SER A 1008 -31.37 16.43 -21.45
C SER A 1008 -31.98 17.18 -20.25
N GLY A 1009 -32.30 18.46 -20.40
CA GLY A 1009 -32.94 19.28 -19.36
C GLY A 1009 -31.99 19.89 -18.34
N VAL A 1010 -30.69 19.89 -18.58
CA VAL A 1010 -29.69 20.50 -17.68
C VAL A 1010 -29.74 22.03 -17.78
N GLU A 1011 -29.79 22.72 -16.64
CA GLU A 1011 -29.95 24.18 -16.59
C GLU A 1011 -28.64 24.94 -16.38
N ARG A 1012 -27.59 24.26 -15.90
CA ARG A 1012 -26.31 24.88 -15.56
C ARG A 1012 -25.12 24.01 -15.95
N LEU A 1013 -24.11 24.63 -16.57
CA LEU A 1013 -22.84 24.01 -16.91
C LEU A 1013 -21.68 24.96 -16.58
N SER A 1014 -20.85 24.64 -15.59
CA SER A 1014 -19.64 25.41 -15.25
C SER A 1014 -18.45 24.94 -16.08
N LEU A 1015 -17.70 25.88 -16.65
CA LEU A 1015 -16.57 25.57 -17.55
C LEU A 1015 -15.20 25.68 -16.89
N ASN A 1016 -14.86 26.78 -16.23
CA ASN A 1016 -13.61 26.95 -15.49
C ASN A 1016 -13.53 28.35 -14.82
N PHE A 1017 -12.56 28.53 -13.93
CA PHE A 1017 -12.36 29.75 -13.14
C PHE A 1017 -11.38 30.70 -13.82
N ALA A 1018 -11.80 31.94 -14.08
CA ALA A 1018 -10.95 33.00 -14.59
C ALA A 1018 -10.52 33.93 -13.44
N ALA A 1019 -9.31 33.72 -12.92
CA ALA A 1019 -8.73 34.57 -11.89
C ALA A 1019 -8.73 36.05 -12.34
N TRP A 1020 -9.10 36.97 -11.44
CA TRP A 1020 -9.08 38.42 -11.67
C TRP A 1020 -9.78 38.93 -12.95
N GLY A 1021 -10.72 38.17 -13.53
CA GLY A 1021 -11.33 38.49 -14.83
C GLY A 1021 -11.91 39.92 -14.89
N ARG A 1022 -12.73 40.31 -13.91
CA ARG A 1022 -13.32 41.66 -13.80
C ARG A 1022 -12.28 42.77 -13.63
N LEU A 1023 -11.10 42.47 -13.10
CA LEU A 1023 -10.03 43.46 -12.93
C LEU A 1023 -9.24 43.71 -14.22
N LEU A 1024 -9.20 42.73 -15.12
CA LEU A 1024 -8.51 42.84 -16.41
C LEU A 1024 -9.41 43.45 -17.50
N ASP A 1025 -10.73 43.45 -17.29
CA ASP A 1025 -11.70 44.13 -18.13
C ASP A 1025 -11.47 45.66 -18.12
N GLU A 1026 -11.23 46.24 -19.29
CA GLU A 1026 -10.97 47.68 -19.40
C GLU A 1026 -12.22 48.53 -19.23
N SER A 1027 -13.41 47.91 -19.32
CA SER A 1027 -14.71 48.57 -19.17
C SER A 1027 -15.27 48.57 -17.74
N ALA A 1028 -14.63 47.87 -16.79
CA ALA A 1028 -15.10 47.78 -15.41
C ALA A 1028 -14.80 49.05 -14.58
N GLU A 1029 -15.81 49.61 -13.92
CA GLU A 1029 -15.63 50.70 -12.95
C GLU A 1029 -15.05 50.16 -11.63
N LEU A 1030 -13.80 50.50 -11.33
CA LEU A 1030 -13.07 50.00 -10.14
C LEU A 1030 -12.78 51.12 -9.13
N GLY A 1031 -13.05 50.83 -7.84
CA GLY A 1031 -12.64 51.69 -6.71
C GLY A 1031 -11.12 51.79 -6.51
N VAL A 1032 -10.68 52.54 -5.50
CA VAL A 1032 -9.23 52.76 -5.22
C VAL A 1032 -8.47 51.43 -4.99
N GLY A 1033 -9.05 50.51 -4.22
CA GLY A 1033 -8.47 49.18 -3.99
C GLY A 1033 -8.44 48.31 -5.26
N GLY A 1034 -9.50 48.34 -6.07
CA GLY A 1034 -9.57 47.61 -7.33
C GLY A 1034 -8.54 48.09 -8.37
N ARG A 1035 -8.20 49.38 -8.38
CA ARG A 1035 -7.14 49.91 -9.25
C ARG A 1035 -5.75 49.40 -8.89
N ILE A 1036 -5.47 49.17 -7.61
CA ILE A 1036 -4.22 48.57 -7.14
C ILE A 1036 -4.17 47.09 -7.53
N GLN A 1037 -5.25 46.35 -7.30
CA GLN A 1037 -5.36 44.95 -7.71
C GLN A 1037 -5.21 44.77 -9.23
N ARG A 1038 -5.78 45.68 -10.04
CA ARG A 1038 -5.61 45.68 -11.50
C ARG A 1038 -4.14 45.83 -11.93
N ARG A 1039 -3.35 46.67 -11.24
CA ARG A 1039 -1.91 46.80 -11.53
C ARG A 1039 -1.16 45.50 -11.21
N ILE A 1040 -1.49 44.86 -10.09
CA ILE A 1040 -0.91 43.58 -9.69
C ILE A 1040 -1.28 42.49 -10.70
N ALA A 1041 -2.57 42.38 -11.06
CA ALA A 1041 -3.05 41.42 -12.05
C ALA A 1041 -2.40 41.61 -13.43
N LYS A 1042 -2.24 42.86 -13.90
CA LYS A 1042 -1.52 43.17 -15.15
C LYS A 1042 -0.03 42.78 -15.09
N ALA A 1043 0.63 42.93 -13.93
CA ALA A 1043 2.02 42.54 -13.76
C ALA A 1043 2.22 41.01 -13.73
N LEU A 1044 1.23 40.26 -13.22
CA LEU A 1044 1.27 38.80 -13.13
C LEU A 1044 0.75 38.09 -14.40
N ASN A 1045 0.00 38.78 -15.25
CA ASN A 1045 -0.58 38.22 -16.48
C ASN A 1045 0.42 37.50 -17.42
N PRO A 1046 1.66 37.98 -17.63
CA PRO A 1046 2.65 37.26 -18.45
C PRO A 1046 3.05 35.88 -17.89
N PHE A 1047 2.94 35.71 -16.56
CA PHE A 1047 3.37 34.48 -15.88
C PHE A 1047 2.25 33.43 -15.78
N PHE A 1048 0.98 33.86 -15.78
CA PHE A 1048 -0.16 32.97 -15.52
C PHE A 1048 -1.21 32.91 -16.67
N GLN A 1049 -0.99 33.61 -17.79
CA GLN A 1049 -1.86 33.63 -18.99
C GLN A 1049 -3.36 33.86 -18.73
N ILE A 1050 -3.69 34.59 -17.67
CA ILE A 1050 -5.03 34.71 -17.08
C ILE A 1050 -6.06 35.29 -18.04
N GLN A 1051 -5.66 36.25 -18.86
CA GLN A 1051 -6.53 36.88 -19.85
C GLN A 1051 -6.97 35.91 -20.97
N SER A 1052 -6.10 34.97 -21.37
CA SER A 1052 -6.37 34.04 -22.46
C SER A 1052 -7.52 33.06 -22.15
N LEU A 1053 -7.64 32.63 -20.90
CA LEU A 1053 -8.69 31.72 -20.44
C LEU A 1053 -10.06 32.41 -20.36
N ARG A 1054 -10.09 33.67 -19.87
CA ARG A 1054 -11.32 34.49 -19.89
C ARG A 1054 -11.79 34.73 -21.31
N ASP A 1055 -10.88 35.14 -22.20
CA ASP A 1055 -11.19 35.42 -23.61
C ASP A 1055 -11.65 34.15 -24.35
N PHE A 1056 -11.12 32.99 -23.99
CA PHE A 1056 -11.58 31.69 -24.48
C PHE A 1056 -13.02 31.40 -24.04
N ASN A 1057 -13.32 31.49 -22.74
CA ASN A 1057 -14.66 31.20 -22.20
C ASN A 1057 -15.72 32.20 -22.69
N ALA A 1058 -15.34 33.48 -22.89
CA ALA A 1058 -16.24 34.52 -23.38
C ALA A 1058 -16.83 34.21 -24.77
N LYS A 1059 -16.18 33.36 -25.58
CA LYS A 1059 -16.67 32.93 -26.90
C LYS A 1059 -18.02 32.20 -26.84
N PHE A 1060 -18.35 31.61 -25.69
CA PHE A 1060 -19.57 30.83 -25.48
C PHE A 1060 -20.70 31.63 -24.80
N ASP A 1061 -20.52 32.95 -24.65
CA ASP A 1061 -21.49 33.86 -24.00
C ASP A 1061 -21.95 33.38 -22.60
N PRO A 1062 -21.01 33.11 -21.66
CA PRO A 1062 -21.35 32.63 -20.32
C PRO A 1062 -21.88 33.75 -19.42
N GLY A 1063 -22.67 33.37 -18.42
CA GLY A 1063 -22.86 34.17 -17.22
C GLY A 1063 -21.61 34.09 -16.34
N TRP A 1064 -21.23 35.21 -15.70
CA TRP A 1064 -20.05 35.27 -14.84
C TRP A 1064 -20.44 35.27 -13.36
N LEU A 1065 -20.05 34.25 -12.62
CA LEU A 1065 -20.28 34.11 -11.18
C LEU A 1065 -19.04 34.54 -10.39
N PRO A 1066 -19.06 35.68 -9.67
CA PRO A 1066 -17.90 36.18 -8.96
C PRO A 1066 -17.59 35.41 -7.67
N ARG A 1067 -16.30 35.16 -7.43
CA ARG A 1067 -15.77 34.51 -6.23
C ARG A 1067 -14.73 35.38 -5.51
N SER A 1068 -14.60 35.17 -4.21
CA SER A 1068 -13.71 35.89 -3.29
C SER A 1068 -12.86 34.92 -2.45
N ILE A 1069 -11.69 35.38 -2.03
CA ILE A 1069 -10.95 34.81 -0.89
C ILE A 1069 -11.48 35.48 0.38
N VAL A 1070 -11.63 34.70 1.46
CA VAL A 1070 -12.01 35.21 2.78
C VAL A 1070 -10.98 34.76 3.82
N ILE A 1071 -10.41 35.70 4.57
CA ILE A 1071 -9.34 35.47 5.55
C ILE A 1071 -9.63 36.16 6.90
N GLU A 1072 -9.04 35.64 7.98
CA GLU A 1072 -9.19 36.21 9.32
C GLU A 1072 -8.46 37.56 9.52
N ASP A 1073 -7.19 37.69 9.08
CA ASP A 1073 -6.39 38.92 9.23
C ASP A 1073 -5.84 39.36 7.86
N PRO A 1074 -6.08 40.62 7.42
CA PRO A 1074 -5.54 41.13 6.16
C PRO A 1074 -4.01 41.08 6.07
N ALA A 1075 -3.29 41.07 7.21
CA ALA A 1075 -1.84 40.93 7.24
C ALA A 1075 -1.36 39.56 6.72
N ASP A 1076 -2.22 38.54 6.76
CA ASP A 1076 -1.92 37.19 6.31
C ASP A 1076 -2.10 37.02 4.79
N LEU A 1077 -2.59 38.04 4.08
CA LEU A 1077 -2.96 37.92 2.67
C LEU A 1077 -1.82 37.39 1.79
N LEU A 1078 -0.58 37.86 2.02
CA LEU A 1078 0.58 37.40 1.26
C LEU A 1078 0.91 35.93 1.55
N GLU A 1079 0.84 35.52 2.82
CA GLU A 1079 1.09 34.14 3.24
C GLU A 1079 0.02 33.21 2.67
N VAL A 1080 -1.26 33.57 2.80
CA VAL A 1080 -2.39 32.81 2.25
C VAL A 1080 -2.32 32.73 0.72
N ALA A 1081 -1.92 33.80 0.03
CA ALA A 1081 -1.76 33.78 -1.43
C ALA A 1081 -0.61 32.84 -1.87
N LEU A 1082 0.51 32.83 -1.15
CA LEU A 1082 1.62 31.90 -1.41
C LEU A 1082 1.21 30.44 -1.12
N LEU A 1083 0.45 30.21 -0.06
CA LEU A 1083 -0.10 28.89 0.26
C LEU A 1083 -1.11 28.43 -0.79
N TYR A 1084 -2.01 29.31 -1.24
CA TYR A 1084 -2.95 29.02 -2.34
C TYR A 1084 -2.21 28.68 -3.63
N ALA A 1085 -1.24 29.49 -4.03
CA ALA A 1085 -0.46 29.25 -5.23
C ALA A 1085 0.39 27.95 -5.13
N SER A 1086 0.83 27.59 -3.92
CA SER A 1086 1.50 26.32 -3.65
C SER A 1086 0.55 25.12 -3.80
N ILE A 1087 -0.68 25.24 -3.30
CA ILE A 1087 -1.67 24.15 -3.27
C ILE A 1087 -2.34 23.93 -4.64
N GLU A 1088 -2.51 25.00 -5.43
CA GLU A 1088 -3.01 24.94 -6.82
C GLU A 1088 -1.92 24.58 -7.84
N GLY A 1089 -0.66 24.36 -7.41
CA GLY A 1089 0.44 23.98 -8.31
C GLY A 1089 0.99 25.12 -9.19
N PHE A 1090 0.74 26.39 -8.82
CA PHE A 1090 1.17 27.58 -9.56
C PHE A 1090 2.63 28.00 -9.30
N LEU A 1091 3.34 27.37 -8.35
CA LEU A 1091 4.69 27.74 -7.92
C LEU A 1091 5.75 26.65 -8.19
N GLU A 1092 5.87 26.18 -9.44
CA GLU A 1092 7.04 25.41 -9.90
C GLU A 1092 8.15 26.37 -10.37
N VAL A 1093 8.80 27.04 -9.42
CA VAL A 1093 9.93 27.94 -9.71
C VAL A 1093 11.26 27.23 -9.39
N PRO A 1094 12.20 27.09 -10.36
CA PRO A 1094 13.49 26.45 -10.12
C PRO A 1094 14.28 27.13 -8.99
N LEU A 1095 14.96 26.33 -8.18
CA LEU A 1095 15.90 26.72 -7.10
C LEU A 1095 15.33 27.45 -5.86
N LEU A 1096 14.24 28.22 -5.96
CA LEU A 1096 13.63 28.93 -4.81
C LEU A 1096 12.32 28.30 -4.31
N GLY A 1097 11.61 27.54 -5.15
CA GLY A 1097 10.32 26.92 -4.81
C GLY A 1097 10.43 25.98 -3.61
N ARG A 1098 11.47 25.14 -3.54
CA ARG A 1098 11.66 24.11 -2.49
C ARG A 1098 11.75 24.66 -1.05
N PHE A 1099 12.13 25.93 -0.88
CA PHE A 1099 12.25 26.57 0.43
C PHE A 1099 11.00 27.41 0.80
N LEU A 1100 10.24 27.88 -0.19
CA LEU A 1100 9.06 28.73 0.00
C LEU A 1100 7.74 27.93 0.01
N VAL A 1101 7.68 26.84 -0.77
CA VAL A 1101 6.51 25.99 -1.03
C VAL A 1101 6.60 24.74 -0.14
N PRO A 1102 5.68 24.52 0.82
CA PRO A 1102 5.61 23.24 1.52
C PRO A 1102 5.13 22.14 0.55
N PRO A 1103 5.61 20.89 0.69
CA PRO A 1103 5.10 19.78 -0.11
C PRO A 1103 3.60 19.63 0.17
N VAL A 1104 2.78 19.83 -0.86
CA VAL A 1104 1.36 19.45 -0.88
C VAL A 1104 1.35 18.14 -1.63
N ARG A 1105 0.91 17.06 -0.97
CA ARG A 1105 0.81 15.73 -1.57
C ARG A 1105 0.04 15.81 -2.90
N ALA A 1106 0.64 15.34 -3.98
CA ALA A 1106 -0.11 14.91 -5.14
C ALA A 1106 -0.91 13.67 -4.73
N ALA A 1107 -2.20 13.63 -5.06
CA ALA A 1107 -3.02 12.45 -4.84
C ALA A 1107 -2.55 11.37 -5.82
N GLU A 1108 -1.91 10.32 -5.32
CA GLU A 1108 -1.60 9.14 -6.13
C GLU A 1108 -2.82 8.24 -6.30
N ARG A 1109 -2.87 7.66 -7.50
CA ARG A 1109 -3.90 6.77 -8.04
C ARG A 1109 -3.98 5.51 -7.17
N GLY A 1110 -5.19 5.17 -6.75
CA GLY A 1110 -5.43 4.01 -5.90
C GLY A 1110 -5.52 2.73 -6.72
N VAL A 1111 -4.75 1.71 -6.34
CA VAL A 1111 -5.19 0.32 -6.46
C VAL A 1111 -5.21 -0.23 -5.04
N ALA A 1112 -6.43 -0.36 -4.50
CA ALA A 1112 -6.67 -0.74 -3.13
C ALA A 1112 -6.62 -2.26 -2.96
N THR A 1113 -6.03 -2.74 -1.87
CA THR A 1113 -6.61 -3.87 -1.15
C THR A 1113 -6.28 -3.80 0.34
N GLN A 1114 -7.35 -3.87 1.12
CA GLN A 1114 -7.40 -3.91 2.57
C GLN A 1114 -7.11 -5.34 3.06
N GLN A 1115 -6.43 -5.50 4.20
CA GLN A 1115 -7.04 -6.25 5.30
C GLN A 1115 -6.43 -5.99 6.70
N GLU A 1116 -7.35 -5.55 7.56
CA GLU A 1116 -7.60 -5.83 8.98
C GLU A 1116 -6.49 -6.34 9.95
N ASP A 1117 -6.45 -5.65 11.10
CA ASP A 1117 -5.55 -5.82 12.24
C ASP A 1117 -6.11 -6.82 13.29
N PRO A 1118 -5.36 -7.87 13.67
CA PRO A 1118 -5.74 -8.82 14.70
C PRO A 1118 -5.21 -8.39 16.08
N ARG A 1119 -5.96 -7.59 16.85
CA ARG A 1119 -5.81 -7.47 18.33
C ARG A 1119 -6.89 -6.60 18.98
N ALA A 1120 -8.00 -7.22 19.36
CA ALA A 1120 -8.91 -6.67 20.37
C ALA A 1120 -9.40 -7.79 21.32
N VAL A 1121 -8.53 -8.24 22.22
CA VAL A 1121 -8.98 -8.96 23.43
C VAL A 1121 -8.23 -8.41 24.65
N ALA A 1122 -8.96 -7.68 25.47
CA ALA A 1122 -8.59 -7.34 26.85
C ALA A 1122 -9.85 -7.43 27.74
N PRO A 1123 -9.69 -7.65 29.07
CA PRO A 1123 -10.49 -8.63 29.80
C PRO A 1123 -11.64 -8.03 30.63
N GLY A 1124 -12.72 -8.79 30.78
CA GLY A 1124 -13.85 -8.48 31.66
C GLY A 1124 -14.17 -9.64 32.62
N ARG A 1125 -13.91 -9.44 33.91
CA ARG A 1125 -14.25 -10.35 35.03
C ARG A 1125 -15.75 -10.30 35.34
N THR A 1126 -16.34 -11.47 35.59
CA THR A 1126 -17.27 -11.87 36.70
C THR A 1126 -17.59 -13.36 36.43
N GLY A 1127 -17.67 -14.34 37.33
CA GLY A 1127 -17.63 -14.50 38.77
C GLY A 1127 -18.45 -15.76 39.08
N GLY A 1128 -17.86 -16.88 39.54
CA GLY A 1128 -18.65 -18.09 39.84
C GLY A 1128 -17.92 -19.40 40.17
N ARG A 1129 -17.39 -19.50 41.40
CA ARG A 1129 -17.20 -20.68 42.30
C ARG A 1129 -16.70 -22.06 41.77
N ARG A 1130 -15.53 -22.45 42.32
CA ARG A 1130 -15.06 -23.73 42.94
C ARG A 1130 -15.34 -25.06 42.21
N ILE A 1131 -14.35 -25.94 42.02
CA ILE A 1131 -13.93 -26.97 43.00
C ILE A 1131 -12.46 -27.40 42.81
N HIS A 1132 -11.81 -27.78 43.91
CA HIS A 1132 -10.44 -28.29 44.08
C HIS A 1132 -10.06 -29.54 43.28
N GLY A 1133 -8.77 -29.64 42.91
CA GLY A 1133 -8.11 -30.91 42.59
C GLY A 1133 -6.61 -30.73 42.36
N LYS A 1134 -5.80 -30.92 43.42
CA LYS A 1134 -4.33 -31.00 43.37
C LYS A 1134 -3.91 -32.26 42.59
N SER A 1135 -2.83 -32.18 41.81
CA SER A 1135 -1.65 -33.07 41.96
C SER A 1135 -0.47 -32.57 41.12
N ARG A 1136 0.69 -32.50 41.80
CA ARG A 1136 2.05 -32.35 41.27
C ARG A 1136 2.59 -33.74 40.92
N GLU A 1137 3.78 -33.74 40.30
CA GLU A 1137 4.78 -34.83 40.13
C GLU A 1137 4.76 -35.51 38.74
N LEU A 1138 5.86 -35.80 38.04
CA LEU A 1138 7.31 -35.62 38.26
C LEU A 1138 8.04 -35.82 36.90
N CYS A 1139 9.16 -35.10 36.71
CA CYS A 1139 10.44 -35.46 36.05
C CYS A 1139 10.50 -36.48 34.89
N ARG A 1140 11.04 -36.04 33.74
CA ARG A 1140 12.45 -36.17 33.25
C ARG A 1140 12.73 -37.47 32.49
N GLN A 1141 12.77 -37.36 31.17
CA GLN A 1141 14.01 -37.38 30.39
C GLN A 1141 13.86 -36.47 29.18
#